data_AF-A0AA50DFL7-F1
#
_entry.id   AF-A0AA50DFL7-F1
#
_cell.length_a   1.000
_cell.length_b   1.000
_cell.length_c   1.000
_cell.angle_alpha   90.00
_cell.angle_beta   90.00
_cell.angle_gamma   90.00
#
_symmetry.space_group_name_H-M   'P 1'
#
loop_
_entity.id
_entity.type
_entity.pdbx_description
1 polymer ?
#
loop_
_entity_poly.entity_id
_entity_poly.type
_entity_poly.pdbx_seq_one_letter_code
_entity_poly.pdbx_strand_id
1 'polypeptide(L)'
;MTPFSSFWQAGFEGADHITRQGIPLSMTFTNGHQSQVEEDYFSLAELGITTVRESAGWRQCVTRSGYDFSGVERCMRAARKAGIQISWSICHYGFPAEALVSEAVFIQRFGDFSGALARFLAPFYDRAPIYSPINEISFTSWALSVGFFPFSDADSPPEGMAVKRLLVRAAIAACDAIWLADPRARILHCDPLIHIVPPDDELQEMARAESDAQYQAWDMLCGRLEPELGGAPRYLDLIGANYYHDNQWELLTHRRLWWHLGDPRREPLHLLLGALYQRYQRPILLAETSHPGSGRGAWLNHITGEIAHALLQGTELLGICLYPAIDRHDWENSDLWHHSGIWDVAPFTTGLFTRTLNQPYADAILNARTFLQHFQGHQYRISRHSEERKMTPPLMIVFSHLRWDFVYQRPQHLLTLLAPHFRILYVEEPVYEKGPAGLHLSQPAANITVARPHTEMHSPGFSDEQIAAMRPLISEYCADEEAPYVWFYTPLALPLMEAVDPGLIIFDCMDQLSAFKDAPRELLSREKELFSRADIIFTGGPSLFAAKKSLHSNIHCFPSSVDAIHFEQALDRGNGHPLQEMLRHPRLGYYGVIDERMDLPLIAALAAAHPEWEFIYVGPVVKIDPSSLPQASNIHYFGQQPYQALPQFLADWDVCLMPFALNESTQFISPTKVLEYMAAELPVVSSAIKDVDMLYGDLIFIATDTASFITACEQALVMTGKETRIMRQRMRDIVGRSSWLKTAAQMKDLIDEAARPQPKQANYLSVEDTSVVNLFPMQEERPLSAKYLILGAGPTGLSAAYHLGKEAVLLERNEAVGGWCRSVNDRGFVFDYAGHIMFSADPYVLEMYTLLLGENLHWQNREAWVWSDGVYTRYPFQGALYGLPAAVIKECLLGAIEARYGRTDLKAVRDLADKDCCADGTVSAEGDCTLTAEDKECPDFESFIYRTWGAGIAKHFAIPYNKKIWKVPLTEMETSWLGGRVPLPDLAQIIEGALEPSAKPVGPNARFAYPLQGGFQALMSGFLPLLKGTLKTGAEIVRIQPAQRRVILSDGQRYQYESLISTLPLPELIRMMGTFAPQEIREAAAGLKFTSVRCVNLGIGRANITDKHWVYYPGDTLFHRVFMQGNASPYCNPENGFGLTCEMTYTEDSPLPLTGEALNQRCIEDCIRVGLFTADDEVLTASQTDIPCAYVIYDHQRQANVTKIRQWLSQYGITLSGRYSEWEYYNSDHAFLAGKKAAEALLSASTKTGTPY
;
A
#
# COMPACT_ATOMS: atom_id res chain seq x y z
N MET A 1 23.27 9.68 -15.30
CA MET A 1 22.09 8.79 -15.20
C MET A 1 22.50 7.61 -14.33
N THR A 2 21.64 7.15 -13.41
CA THR A 2 21.91 5.94 -12.63
C THR A 2 22.05 4.73 -13.56
N PRO A 3 22.99 3.80 -13.32
CA PRO A 3 23.12 2.58 -14.12
C PRO A 3 21.95 1.59 -13.88
N PHE A 4 21.30 1.67 -12.71
CA PHE A 4 20.19 0.80 -12.31
C PHE A 4 18.82 1.48 -12.51
N SER A 5 17.80 0.67 -12.82
CA SER A 5 16.39 1.08 -12.97
C SER A 5 15.68 1.31 -11.62
N SER A 6 16.15 0.68 -10.55
CA SER A 6 15.67 0.87 -9.17
C SER A 6 16.82 0.84 -8.19
N PHE A 7 16.70 1.61 -7.11
CA PHE A 7 17.66 1.59 -6.01
C PHE A 7 17.60 0.27 -5.23
N TRP A 8 16.38 -0.21 -4.95
CA TRP A 8 16.16 -1.52 -4.38
C TRP A 8 16.20 -2.57 -5.49
N GLN A 9 17.01 -3.59 -5.29
CA GLN A 9 17.27 -4.69 -6.20
C GLN A 9 17.01 -6.01 -5.48
N ALA A 10 16.83 -7.08 -6.25
CA ALA A 10 16.77 -8.43 -5.71
C ALA A 10 17.69 -9.34 -6.52
N GLY A 11 18.38 -10.26 -5.86
CA GLY A 11 19.26 -11.21 -6.52
C GLY A 11 18.80 -12.63 -6.32
N PHE A 12 18.97 -13.46 -7.34
CA PHE A 12 18.65 -14.88 -7.28
C PHE A 12 19.90 -15.70 -7.01
N GLU A 13 19.76 -16.79 -6.22
CA GLU A 13 20.89 -17.65 -5.91
C GLU A 13 21.42 -18.33 -7.18
N GLY A 14 22.54 -17.80 -7.67
CA GLY A 14 23.12 -18.15 -8.95
C GLY A 14 24.10 -19.31 -8.90
N ALA A 15 24.43 -19.81 -7.71
CA ALA A 15 25.44 -20.84 -7.52
C ALA A 15 25.16 -22.10 -8.36
N ASP A 16 26.12 -22.46 -9.20
CA ASP A 16 26.06 -23.61 -10.09
C ASP A 16 27.30 -24.51 -10.01
N HIS A 17 28.00 -24.53 -8.88
CA HIS A 17 29.21 -25.34 -8.67
C HIS A 17 28.92 -26.86 -8.62
N ILE A 18 29.99 -27.65 -8.48
CA ILE A 18 29.92 -29.08 -8.17
C ILE A 18 30.20 -29.23 -6.68
N THR A 19 29.33 -29.92 -5.94
CA THR A 19 29.50 -30.12 -4.48
C THR A 19 30.72 -30.98 -4.16
N ARG A 20 31.12 -31.06 -2.89
CA ARG A 20 32.22 -31.93 -2.46
C ARG A 20 32.00 -33.42 -2.78
N GLN A 21 30.75 -33.85 -2.90
CA GLN A 21 30.38 -35.23 -3.26
C GLN A 21 30.35 -35.45 -4.78
N GLY A 22 30.75 -34.45 -5.58
CA GLY A 22 30.77 -34.54 -7.04
C GLY A 22 29.41 -34.34 -7.70
N ILE A 23 28.42 -33.77 -6.98
CA ILE A 23 27.06 -33.59 -7.49
C ILE A 23 26.95 -32.20 -8.15
N PRO A 24 26.56 -32.12 -9.43
CA PRO A 24 26.22 -30.85 -10.07
C PRO A 24 25.07 -30.12 -9.37
N LEU A 25 25.30 -28.90 -8.91
CA LEU A 25 24.28 -28.04 -8.31
C LEU A 25 23.80 -26.97 -9.30
N SER A 26 22.52 -26.62 -9.25
CA SER A 26 21.96 -25.44 -9.89
C SER A 26 20.88 -24.86 -8.98
N MET A 27 21.23 -23.81 -8.24
CA MET A 27 20.33 -23.28 -7.20
C MET A 27 19.02 -22.72 -7.77
N THR A 28 19.08 -22.00 -8.89
CA THR A 28 17.88 -21.51 -9.58
C THR A 28 16.98 -22.63 -10.11
N PHE A 29 17.53 -23.84 -10.33
CA PHE A 29 16.75 -25.02 -10.69
C PHE A 29 16.16 -25.68 -9.44
N THR A 30 16.96 -25.88 -8.38
CA THR A 30 16.53 -26.63 -7.19
C THR A 30 15.49 -25.89 -6.34
N ASN A 31 15.46 -24.57 -6.38
CA ASN A 31 14.40 -23.76 -5.76
C ASN A 31 13.23 -23.43 -6.72
N GLY A 32 13.29 -23.90 -7.97
CA GLY A 32 12.24 -23.74 -8.97
C GLY A 32 12.14 -22.35 -9.60
N HIS A 33 13.11 -21.45 -9.38
CA HIS A 33 13.12 -20.13 -10.01
C HIS A 33 13.14 -20.22 -11.53
N GLN A 34 13.97 -21.10 -12.10
CA GLN A 34 14.14 -21.23 -13.55
C GLN A 34 12.83 -21.59 -14.28
N SER A 35 11.91 -22.31 -13.61
CA SER A 35 10.60 -22.68 -14.15
C SER A 35 9.50 -21.65 -13.92
N GLN A 36 9.69 -20.72 -12.97
CA GLN A 36 8.69 -19.72 -12.53
C GLN A 36 9.25 -18.28 -12.61
N VAL A 37 10.20 -18.06 -13.52
CA VAL A 37 10.93 -16.78 -13.64
C VAL A 37 9.98 -15.61 -13.94
N GLU A 38 8.90 -15.85 -14.68
CA GLU A 38 7.93 -14.81 -15.03
C GLU A 38 7.13 -14.39 -13.79
N GLU A 39 6.60 -15.34 -13.02
CA GLU A 39 5.86 -15.09 -11.78
C GLU A 39 6.74 -14.45 -10.70
N ASP A 40 7.98 -14.93 -10.54
CA ASP A 40 8.93 -14.39 -9.57
C ASP A 40 9.29 -12.92 -9.92
N TYR A 41 9.45 -12.60 -11.21
CA TYR A 41 9.71 -11.23 -11.68
C TYR A 41 8.50 -10.30 -11.51
N PHE A 42 7.27 -10.75 -11.81
CA PHE A 42 6.07 -9.96 -11.54
C PHE A 42 5.88 -9.68 -10.05
N SER A 43 6.14 -10.67 -9.20
CA SER A 43 6.05 -10.52 -7.74
C SER A 43 7.04 -9.47 -7.21
N LEU A 44 8.26 -9.41 -7.76
CA LEU A 44 9.23 -8.36 -7.44
C LEU A 44 8.78 -6.97 -7.92
N ALA A 45 8.19 -6.89 -9.11
CA ALA A 45 7.68 -5.64 -9.66
C ALA A 45 6.53 -5.06 -8.80
N GLU A 46 5.67 -5.90 -8.22
CA GLU A 46 4.65 -5.49 -7.23
C GLU A 46 5.26 -4.87 -5.96
N LEU A 47 6.45 -5.33 -5.55
CA LEU A 47 7.24 -4.72 -4.48
C LEU A 47 8.05 -3.50 -4.93
N GLY A 48 7.88 -3.04 -6.18
CA GLY A 48 8.58 -1.91 -6.78
C GLY A 48 10.08 -2.13 -7.00
N ILE A 49 10.51 -3.39 -7.13
CA ILE A 49 11.87 -3.78 -7.49
C ILE A 49 11.91 -4.06 -8.99
N THR A 50 12.64 -3.23 -9.75
CA THR A 50 12.71 -3.31 -11.22
C THR A 50 14.14 -3.55 -11.72
N THR A 51 15.06 -3.90 -10.83
CA THR A 51 16.43 -4.29 -11.13
C THR A 51 16.73 -5.59 -10.38
N VAL A 52 17.24 -6.60 -11.09
CA VAL A 52 17.59 -7.89 -10.49
C VAL A 52 19.02 -8.31 -10.82
N ARG A 53 19.66 -9.04 -9.90
CA ARG A 53 20.90 -9.77 -10.18
C ARG A 53 20.58 -11.21 -10.53
N GLU A 54 20.98 -11.64 -11.73
CA GLU A 54 20.70 -12.97 -12.26
C GLU A 54 22.00 -13.66 -12.69
N SER A 55 22.05 -14.99 -12.59
CA SER A 55 23.19 -15.77 -13.08
C SER A 55 22.95 -16.29 -14.49
N ALA A 56 23.91 -16.07 -15.39
CA ALA A 56 23.90 -16.72 -16.71
C ALA A 56 24.33 -18.19 -16.60
N GLY A 57 25.17 -18.53 -15.61
CA GLY A 57 25.70 -19.88 -15.41
C GLY A 57 26.67 -20.31 -16.51
N TRP A 58 27.97 -20.03 -16.34
CA TRP A 58 29.00 -20.42 -17.31
C TRP A 58 29.01 -21.93 -17.56
N ARG A 59 28.93 -22.75 -16.51
CA ARG A 59 28.90 -24.21 -16.65
C ARG A 59 27.61 -24.68 -17.34
N GLN A 60 26.48 -24.04 -17.05
CA GLN A 60 25.17 -24.42 -17.58
C GLN A 60 25.01 -24.09 -19.07
N CYS A 61 25.61 -23.00 -19.53
CA CYS A 61 25.50 -22.58 -20.93
C CYS A 61 26.45 -23.30 -21.88
N VAL A 62 27.49 -23.99 -21.38
CA VAL A 62 28.50 -24.64 -22.23
C VAL A 62 28.03 -26.04 -22.66
N THR A 63 28.05 -26.29 -23.97
CA THR A 63 27.69 -27.58 -24.57
C THR A 63 28.85 -28.12 -25.43
N ARG A 64 28.77 -29.39 -25.85
CA ARG A 64 29.76 -29.99 -26.77
C ARG A 64 29.86 -29.29 -28.13
N SER A 65 28.83 -28.55 -28.53
CA SER A 65 28.71 -27.90 -29.85
C SER A 65 28.78 -26.37 -29.81
N GLY A 66 29.06 -25.75 -28.65
CA GLY A 66 29.08 -24.30 -28.48
C GLY A 66 28.34 -23.85 -27.22
N TYR A 67 27.57 -22.77 -27.29
CA TYR A 67 26.82 -22.22 -26.17
C TYR A 67 25.30 -22.35 -26.36
N ASP A 68 24.57 -22.74 -25.31
CA ASP A 68 23.11 -22.71 -25.24
C ASP A 68 22.66 -21.59 -24.30
N PHE A 69 22.09 -20.53 -24.88
CA PHE A 69 21.57 -19.38 -24.13
C PHE A 69 20.05 -19.41 -23.97
N SER A 70 19.38 -20.55 -24.19
CA SER A 70 17.92 -20.65 -24.08
C SER A 70 17.39 -20.29 -22.69
N GLY A 71 18.14 -20.62 -21.62
CA GLY A 71 17.82 -20.19 -20.26
C GLY A 71 17.90 -18.68 -20.08
N VAL A 72 19.02 -18.09 -20.53
CA VAL A 72 19.25 -16.63 -20.51
C VAL A 72 18.16 -15.89 -21.32
N GLU A 73 17.77 -16.43 -22.48
CA GLU A 73 16.71 -15.88 -23.31
C GLU A 73 15.36 -15.87 -22.60
N ARG A 74 15.01 -16.95 -21.89
CA ARG A 74 13.77 -17.03 -21.10
C ARG A 74 13.74 -15.94 -20.03
N CYS A 75 14.82 -15.76 -19.27
CA CYS A 75 14.93 -14.69 -18.27
C CYS A 75 14.78 -13.30 -18.91
N MET A 76 15.47 -13.02 -20.02
CA MET A 76 15.36 -11.71 -20.69
C MET A 76 13.94 -11.43 -21.21
N ARG A 77 13.25 -12.44 -21.74
CA ARG A 77 11.86 -12.31 -22.21
C ARG A 77 10.90 -12.05 -21.04
N ALA A 78 11.06 -12.77 -19.93
CA ALA A 78 10.29 -12.54 -18.72
C ALA A 78 10.55 -11.14 -18.14
N ALA A 79 11.81 -10.73 -18.06
CA ALA A 79 12.20 -9.40 -17.56
C ALA A 79 11.59 -8.27 -18.40
N ARG A 80 11.61 -8.39 -19.74
CA ARG A 80 10.98 -7.39 -20.62
C ARG A 80 9.48 -7.28 -20.39
N LYS A 81 8.77 -8.39 -20.14
CA LYS A 81 7.33 -8.37 -19.82
C LYS A 81 7.04 -7.70 -18.48
N ALA A 82 7.87 -7.98 -17.47
CA ALA A 82 7.70 -7.45 -16.11
C ALA A 82 8.30 -6.04 -15.93
N GLY A 83 8.99 -5.48 -16.94
CA GLY A 83 9.67 -4.19 -16.84
C GLY A 83 10.94 -4.20 -15.96
N ILE A 84 11.61 -5.35 -15.87
CA ILE A 84 12.82 -5.56 -15.06
C ILE A 84 14.10 -5.37 -15.89
N GLN A 85 15.10 -4.72 -15.30
CA GLN A 85 16.49 -4.70 -15.75
C GLN A 85 17.27 -5.83 -15.09
N ILE A 86 18.03 -6.62 -15.86
CA ILE A 86 18.90 -7.66 -15.32
C ILE A 86 20.36 -7.18 -15.27
N SER A 87 21.02 -7.40 -14.14
CA SER A 87 22.48 -7.36 -13.99
C SER A 87 23.00 -8.81 -14.00
N TRP A 88 23.83 -9.15 -14.98
CA TRP A 88 24.23 -10.54 -15.24
C TRP A 88 25.52 -10.91 -14.52
N SER A 89 25.45 -11.86 -13.58
CA SER A 89 26.62 -12.60 -13.09
C SER A 89 26.96 -13.72 -14.07
N ILE A 90 28.16 -13.71 -14.65
CA ILE A 90 28.53 -14.64 -15.72
C ILE A 90 29.01 -15.98 -15.14
N CYS A 91 29.91 -15.94 -14.16
CA CYS A 91 30.37 -17.10 -13.40
C CYS A 91 30.01 -16.93 -11.92
N HIS A 92 29.18 -17.84 -11.40
CA HIS A 92 28.75 -17.87 -10.01
C HIS A 92 29.14 -19.23 -9.39
N TYR A 93 30.43 -19.36 -9.07
CA TYR A 93 31.10 -20.55 -8.52
C TYR A 93 31.24 -21.76 -9.46
N GLY A 94 30.41 -21.90 -10.50
CA GLY A 94 30.53 -22.98 -11.48
C GLY A 94 31.30 -22.62 -12.76
N PHE A 95 32.16 -23.54 -13.19
CA PHE A 95 32.87 -23.49 -14.48
C PHE A 95 32.92 -24.90 -15.12
N PRO A 96 33.06 -25.02 -16.45
CA PRO A 96 33.18 -26.30 -17.14
C PRO A 96 34.45 -27.05 -16.72
N ALA A 97 34.34 -28.35 -16.44
CA ALA A 97 35.50 -29.17 -16.05
C ALA A 97 36.61 -29.16 -17.12
N GLU A 98 36.24 -29.12 -18.41
CA GLU A 98 37.23 -29.08 -19.49
C GLU A 98 37.93 -27.71 -19.65
N ALA A 99 37.56 -26.69 -18.85
CA ALA A 99 38.24 -25.39 -18.85
C ALA A 99 39.55 -25.42 -18.03
N LEU A 100 39.71 -26.39 -17.11
CA LEU A 100 40.83 -26.48 -16.16
C LEU A 100 42.11 -27.13 -16.76
N VAL A 101 42.22 -27.23 -18.09
CA VAL A 101 43.35 -27.87 -18.78
C VAL A 101 44.67 -27.11 -18.58
N SER A 102 44.62 -25.78 -18.55
CA SER A 102 45.74 -24.89 -18.19
C SER A 102 45.21 -23.48 -17.92
N GLU A 103 45.97 -22.64 -17.23
CA GLU A 103 45.58 -21.24 -16.97
C GLU A 103 45.23 -20.48 -18.26
N ALA A 104 46.06 -20.62 -19.30
CA ALA A 104 45.85 -19.94 -20.58
C ALA A 104 44.54 -20.37 -21.25
N VAL A 105 44.20 -21.67 -21.17
CA VAL A 105 42.95 -22.21 -21.73
C VAL A 105 41.75 -21.72 -20.93
N PHE A 106 41.85 -21.68 -19.60
CA PHE A 106 40.78 -21.19 -18.73
C PHE A 106 40.44 -19.73 -19.04
N ILE A 107 41.46 -18.85 -19.05
CA ILE A 107 41.30 -17.41 -19.33
C ILE A 107 40.70 -17.18 -20.72
N GLN A 108 41.22 -17.86 -21.73
CA GLN A 108 40.74 -17.72 -23.11
C GLN A 108 39.28 -18.18 -23.24
N ARG A 109 38.93 -19.36 -22.72
CA ARG A 109 37.56 -19.89 -22.81
C ARG A 109 36.55 -19.04 -22.07
N PHE A 110 36.94 -18.51 -20.92
CA PHE A 110 36.09 -17.62 -20.15
C PHE A 110 35.85 -16.30 -20.90
N GLY A 111 36.91 -15.68 -21.44
CA GLY A 111 36.80 -14.49 -22.28
C GLY A 111 35.91 -14.72 -23.52
N ASP A 112 36.11 -15.83 -24.23
CA ASP A 112 35.30 -16.20 -25.40
C ASP A 112 33.81 -16.36 -25.05
N PHE A 113 33.52 -17.01 -23.91
CA PHE A 113 32.17 -17.17 -23.40
C PHE A 113 31.53 -15.82 -23.03
N SER A 114 32.23 -14.99 -22.24
CA SER A 114 31.73 -13.67 -21.83
C SER A 114 31.45 -12.77 -23.02
N GLY A 115 32.33 -12.77 -24.03
CA GLY A 115 32.11 -12.03 -25.27
C GLY A 115 30.94 -12.58 -26.10
N ALA A 116 30.76 -13.90 -26.15
CA ALA A 116 29.62 -14.50 -26.84
C ALA A 116 28.29 -14.19 -26.15
N LEU A 117 28.24 -14.28 -24.82
CA LEU A 117 27.07 -13.93 -24.01
C LEU A 117 26.72 -12.44 -24.15
N ALA A 118 27.71 -11.54 -24.08
CA ALA A 118 27.49 -10.11 -24.27
C ALA A 118 26.95 -9.79 -25.68
N ARG A 119 27.50 -10.41 -26.74
CA ARG A 119 26.96 -10.27 -28.11
C ARG A 119 25.52 -10.75 -28.22
N PHE A 120 25.18 -11.85 -27.55
CA PHE A 120 23.82 -12.38 -27.53
C PHE A 120 22.83 -11.45 -26.82
N LEU A 121 23.25 -10.85 -25.70
CA LEU A 121 22.42 -9.98 -24.87
C LEU A 121 22.27 -8.55 -25.41
N ALA A 122 23.26 -8.03 -26.15
CA ALA A 122 23.28 -6.65 -26.66
C ALA A 122 21.96 -6.18 -27.31
N PRO A 123 21.27 -6.97 -28.15
CA PRO A 123 19.99 -6.57 -28.76
C PRO A 123 18.81 -6.44 -27.79
N PHE A 124 18.89 -7.01 -26.59
CA PHE A 124 17.82 -6.91 -25.59
C PHE A 124 17.85 -5.59 -24.81
N TYR A 125 18.97 -4.86 -24.83
CA TYR A 125 19.21 -3.69 -23.99
C TYR A 125 19.22 -2.38 -24.78
N ASP A 126 18.31 -1.47 -24.39
CA ASP A 126 18.30 -0.08 -24.85
C ASP A 126 19.30 0.80 -24.09
N ARG A 127 19.59 0.44 -22.83
CA ARG A 127 20.56 1.10 -21.94
C ARG A 127 21.84 0.28 -21.84
N ALA A 128 22.87 0.84 -21.21
CA ALA A 128 24.09 0.12 -20.89
C ALA A 128 23.80 -1.14 -20.04
N PRO A 129 24.09 -2.36 -20.53
CA PRO A 129 23.96 -3.57 -19.73
C PRO A 129 25.03 -3.62 -18.62
N ILE A 130 24.75 -4.33 -17.53
CA ILE A 130 25.65 -4.48 -16.40
C ILE A 130 26.05 -5.96 -16.27
N TYR A 131 27.34 -6.20 -16.18
CA TYR A 131 27.91 -7.54 -16.03
C TYR A 131 28.80 -7.63 -14.80
N SER A 132 28.65 -8.72 -14.06
CA SER A 132 29.63 -9.21 -13.10
C SER A 132 30.32 -10.42 -13.71
N PRO A 133 31.57 -10.29 -14.22
CA PRO A 133 32.26 -11.41 -14.85
C PRO A 133 32.37 -12.61 -13.92
N ILE A 134 33.01 -12.43 -12.76
CA ILE A 134 33.17 -13.49 -11.75
C ILE A 134 32.62 -12.95 -10.45
N ASN A 135 31.64 -13.65 -9.87
CA ASN A 135 31.10 -13.32 -8.56
C ASN A 135 32.13 -13.71 -7.48
N GLU A 136 32.42 -12.78 -6.58
CA GLU A 136 33.28 -12.98 -5.40
C GLU A 136 34.60 -13.69 -5.69
N ILE A 137 35.53 -13.01 -6.36
CA ILE A 137 36.85 -13.58 -6.69
C ILE A 137 37.58 -14.01 -5.42
N SER A 138 37.50 -13.19 -4.35
CA SER A 138 38.17 -13.49 -3.10
C SER A 138 37.55 -14.69 -2.41
N PHE A 139 36.22 -14.76 -2.29
CA PHE A 139 35.54 -15.92 -1.73
C PHE A 139 35.80 -17.18 -2.55
N THR A 140 35.65 -17.12 -3.88
CA THR A 140 35.87 -18.26 -4.77
C THR A 140 37.31 -18.79 -4.64
N SER A 141 38.30 -17.90 -4.58
CA SER A 141 39.71 -18.30 -4.40
C SER A 141 39.96 -18.99 -3.06
N TRP A 142 39.34 -18.50 -1.97
CA TRP A 142 39.40 -19.12 -0.66
C TRP A 142 38.72 -20.50 -0.65
N ALA A 143 37.49 -20.58 -1.15
CA ALA A 143 36.69 -21.79 -1.20
C ALA A 143 37.39 -22.92 -1.96
N LEU A 144 38.05 -22.61 -3.09
CA LEU A 144 38.86 -23.58 -3.82
C LEU A 144 40.10 -24.02 -3.01
N SER A 145 40.76 -23.09 -2.33
CA SER A 145 41.98 -23.38 -1.55
C SER A 145 41.77 -24.22 -0.29
N VAL A 146 40.55 -24.24 0.25
CA VAL A 146 40.18 -25.08 1.40
C VAL A 146 39.44 -26.35 0.98
N GLY A 147 39.36 -26.64 -0.33
CA GLY A 147 38.64 -27.80 -0.87
C GLY A 147 37.13 -27.73 -0.63
N PHE A 148 36.57 -26.53 -0.50
CA PHE A 148 35.12 -26.32 -0.45
C PHE A 148 34.49 -26.55 -1.83
N PHE A 149 35.10 -26.03 -2.89
CA PHE A 149 34.76 -26.38 -4.27
C PHE A 149 35.87 -27.24 -4.90
N PRO A 150 35.53 -28.28 -5.68
CA PRO A 150 36.52 -29.07 -6.40
C PRO A 150 37.13 -28.27 -7.56
N PHE A 151 38.47 -28.19 -7.63
CA PHE A 151 39.20 -27.43 -8.65
C PHE A 151 40.01 -28.30 -9.63
N SER A 152 40.39 -29.52 -9.26
CA SER A 152 41.13 -30.45 -10.11
C SER A 152 41.10 -31.87 -9.53
N ASP A 153 41.51 -32.86 -10.32
CA ASP A 153 41.69 -34.26 -9.87
C ASP A 153 42.93 -34.45 -8.96
N ALA A 154 43.60 -33.38 -8.52
CA ALA A 154 44.77 -33.46 -7.65
C ALA A 154 44.38 -33.74 -6.19
N ASP A 155 45.20 -34.54 -5.49
CA ASP A 155 45.00 -34.94 -4.09
C ASP A 155 45.08 -33.78 -3.07
N SER A 156 45.43 -32.56 -3.50
CA SER A 156 45.61 -31.39 -2.63
C SER A 156 44.99 -30.13 -3.23
N PRO A 157 44.34 -29.27 -2.42
CA PRO A 157 43.70 -28.06 -2.92
C PRO A 157 44.75 -27.07 -3.46
N PRO A 158 44.38 -26.23 -4.45
CA PRO A 158 45.27 -25.25 -5.03
C PRO A 158 45.62 -24.13 -4.03
N GLU A 159 46.78 -23.49 -4.23
CA GLU A 159 47.15 -22.32 -3.43
C GLU A 159 46.20 -21.14 -3.72
N GLY A 160 45.57 -20.59 -2.68
CA GLY A 160 44.51 -19.57 -2.83
C GLY A 160 44.96 -18.31 -3.59
N MET A 161 46.20 -17.87 -3.40
CA MET A 161 46.74 -16.71 -4.13
C MET A 161 46.93 -16.99 -5.63
N ALA A 162 47.37 -18.19 -6.00
CA ALA A 162 47.51 -18.58 -7.41
C ALA A 162 46.14 -18.61 -8.11
N VAL A 163 45.12 -19.14 -7.44
CA VAL A 163 43.74 -19.12 -7.92
C VAL A 163 43.20 -17.70 -8.05
N LYS A 164 43.44 -16.84 -7.05
CA LYS A 164 43.04 -15.42 -7.10
C LYS A 164 43.61 -14.72 -8.33
N ARG A 165 44.91 -14.87 -8.61
CA ARG A 165 45.57 -14.31 -9.81
C ARG A 165 44.95 -14.84 -11.11
N LEU A 166 44.67 -16.14 -11.18
CA LEU A 166 44.00 -16.76 -12.33
C LEU A 166 42.62 -16.12 -12.58
N LEU A 167 41.79 -16.02 -11.54
CA LEU A 167 40.45 -15.45 -11.63
C LEU A 167 40.48 -13.96 -12.00
N VAL A 168 41.42 -13.17 -11.46
CA VAL A 168 41.61 -11.77 -11.85
C VAL A 168 41.95 -11.66 -13.35
N ARG A 169 42.90 -12.45 -13.85
CA ARG A 169 43.27 -12.45 -15.27
C ARG A 169 42.10 -12.88 -16.16
N ALA A 170 41.31 -13.86 -15.72
CA ALA A 170 40.10 -14.29 -16.41
C ALA A 170 39.04 -13.18 -16.43
N ALA A 171 38.83 -12.49 -15.32
CA ALA A 171 37.90 -11.35 -15.24
C ALA A 171 38.33 -10.19 -16.15
N ILE A 172 39.62 -9.84 -16.20
CA ILE A 172 40.17 -8.84 -17.14
C ILE A 172 39.88 -9.23 -18.59
N ALA A 173 40.20 -10.47 -18.97
CA ALA A 173 39.95 -10.97 -20.32
C ALA A 173 38.44 -10.95 -20.67
N ALA A 174 37.58 -11.29 -19.72
CA ALA A 174 36.14 -11.21 -19.87
C ALA A 174 35.66 -9.76 -20.07
N CYS A 175 36.15 -8.80 -19.28
CA CYS A 175 35.82 -7.38 -19.46
C CYS A 175 36.17 -6.88 -20.87
N ASP A 176 37.37 -7.21 -21.36
CA ASP A 176 37.80 -6.81 -22.71
C ASP A 176 36.93 -7.46 -23.79
N ALA A 177 36.57 -8.73 -23.64
CA ALA A 177 35.67 -9.42 -24.56
C ALA A 177 34.23 -8.87 -24.53
N ILE A 178 33.74 -8.49 -23.34
CA ILE A 178 32.42 -7.86 -23.15
C ILE A 178 32.39 -6.49 -23.82
N TRP A 179 33.39 -5.62 -23.60
CA TRP A 179 33.43 -4.30 -24.23
C TRP A 179 33.64 -4.36 -25.75
N LEU A 180 34.35 -5.38 -26.24
CA LEU A 180 34.44 -5.63 -27.68
C LEU A 180 33.08 -6.02 -28.28
N ALA A 181 32.24 -6.72 -27.51
CA ALA A 181 30.90 -7.12 -27.92
C ALA A 181 29.87 -6.00 -27.80
N ASP A 182 29.89 -5.25 -26.69
CA ASP A 182 29.04 -4.10 -26.41
C ASP A 182 29.83 -3.01 -25.66
N PRO A 183 30.27 -1.94 -26.35
CA PRO A 183 31.07 -0.88 -25.74
C PRO A 183 30.29 -0.05 -24.70
N ARG A 184 28.97 -0.23 -24.59
CA ARG A 184 28.13 0.44 -23.58
C ARG A 184 28.23 -0.23 -22.21
N ALA A 185 28.70 -1.47 -22.14
CA ALA A 185 28.63 -2.32 -20.96
C ALA A 185 29.33 -1.71 -19.73
N ARG A 186 28.69 -1.84 -18.57
CA ARG A 186 29.24 -1.50 -17.25
C ARG A 186 29.66 -2.76 -16.52
N ILE A 187 30.71 -2.66 -15.71
CA ILE A 187 31.30 -3.80 -15.00
C ILE A 187 31.09 -3.63 -13.50
N LEU A 188 30.49 -4.64 -12.88
CA LEU A 188 30.25 -4.73 -11.45
C LEU A 188 31.10 -5.86 -10.87
N HIS A 189 32.04 -5.55 -9.98
CA HIS A 189 32.81 -6.57 -9.26
C HIS A 189 32.29 -6.72 -7.84
N CYS A 190 31.68 -7.86 -7.53
CA CYS A 190 31.17 -8.17 -6.21
C CYS A 190 32.20 -8.97 -5.40
N ASP A 191 32.43 -8.59 -4.15
CA ASP A 191 33.22 -9.36 -3.18
C ASP A 191 32.74 -9.05 -1.73
N PRO A 192 32.99 -9.94 -0.74
CA PRO A 192 32.60 -9.72 0.65
C PRO A 192 33.32 -8.52 1.29
N LEU A 193 32.56 -7.73 2.05
CA LEU A 193 33.08 -6.68 2.92
C LEU A 193 33.20 -7.25 4.34
N ILE A 194 34.43 -7.49 4.81
CA ILE A 194 34.69 -8.18 6.08
C ILE A 194 35.42 -7.29 7.09
N HIS A 195 35.24 -7.55 8.38
CA HIS A 195 36.00 -6.90 9.44
C HIS A 195 36.39 -7.91 10.52
N ILE A 196 37.70 -8.05 10.75
CA ILE A 196 38.25 -9.02 11.69
C ILE A 196 38.84 -8.27 12.87
N VAL A 197 38.44 -8.66 14.08
CA VAL A 197 38.95 -8.08 15.33
C VAL A 197 39.95 -9.02 15.98
N PRO A 198 40.99 -8.51 16.64
CA PRO A 198 41.91 -9.38 17.36
C PRO A 198 41.31 -9.79 18.73
N PRO A 199 41.71 -10.93 19.29
CA PRO A 199 41.34 -11.32 20.66
C PRO A 199 42.06 -10.48 21.73
N ASP A 200 43.25 -9.94 21.41
CA ASP A 200 44.06 -9.06 22.24
C ASP A 200 44.81 -8.03 21.38
N ASP A 201 45.36 -6.99 22.01
CA ASP A 201 46.02 -5.89 21.30
C ASP A 201 47.30 -6.32 20.55
N GLU A 202 47.92 -7.45 20.90
CA GLU A 202 49.17 -7.92 20.25
C GLU A 202 48.92 -8.45 18.84
N LEU A 203 47.72 -8.98 18.57
CA LEU A 203 47.32 -9.53 17.28
C LEU A 203 46.65 -8.52 16.34
N GLN A 204 46.62 -7.24 16.72
CA GLN A 204 45.96 -6.17 15.97
C GLN A 204 46.48 -6.02 14.52
N GLU A 205 47.78 -6.19 14.29
CA GLU A 205 48.37 -6.13 12.95
C GLU A 205 47.95 -7.33 12.07
N MET A 206 47.87 -8.52 12.65
CA MET A 206 47.44 -9.73 11.94
C MET A 206 45.96 -9.64 11.56
N ALA A 207 45.10 -9.18 12.48
CA ALA A 207 43.68 -8.96 12.21
C ALA A 207 43.45 -7.93 11.08
N ARG A 208 44.26 -6.86 11.05
CA ARG A 208 44.26 -5.88 9.96
C ARG A 208 44.70 -6.49 8.64
N ALA A 209 45.77 -7.28 8.63
CA ALA A 209 46.27 -7.94 7.42
C ALA A 209 45.24 -8.92 6.82
N GLU A 210 44.54 -9.69 7.65
CA GLU A 210 43.46 -10.57 7.17
C GLU A 210 42.25 -9.77 6.67
N SER A 211 41.89 -8.67 7.34
CA SER A 211 40.83 -7.78 6.86
C SER A 211 41.22 -7.16 5.50
N ASP A 212 42.44 -6.67 5.33
CA ASP A 212 42.91 -6.07 4.09
C ASP A 212 42.99 -7.05 2.92
N ALA A 213 43.06 -8.37 3.19
CA ALA A 213 43.09 -9.40 2.15
C ALA A 213 41.83 -9.40 1.25
N GLN A 214 40.71 -8.87 1.76
CA GLN A 214 39.47 -8.71 0.99
C GLN A 214 39.63 -7.77 -0.21
N TYR A 215 40.52 -6.77 -0.11
CA TYR A 215 40.72 -5.75 -1.13
C TYR A 215 41.65 -6.21 -2.26
N GLN A 216 42.39 -7.31 -2.07
CA GLN A 216 43.42 -7.77 -3.01
C GLN A 216 42.89 -7.96 -4.43
N ALA A 217 41.71 -8.57 -4.61
CA ALA A 217 41.15 -8.78 -5.95
C ALA A 217 40.83 -7.45 -6.65
N TRP A 218 40.20 -6.50 -5.96
CA TRP A 218 39.93 -5.16 -6.49
C TRP A 218 41.20 -4.36 -6.75
N ASP A 219 42.19 -4.43 -5.85
CA ASP A 219 43.49 -3.79 -6.04
C ASP A 219 44.23 -4.36 -7.25
N MET A 220 44.15 -5.67 -7.49
CA MET A 220 44.71 -6.30 -8.70
C MET A 220 43.96 -5.88 -9.96
N LEU A 221 42.62 -5.90 -9.95
CA LEU A 221 41.79 -5.48 -11.08
C LEU A 221 42.05 -4.02 -11.48
N CYS A 222 42.21 -3.11 -10.51
CA CYS A 222 42.48 -1.70 -10.78
C CYS A 222 43.97 -1.38 -10.99
N GLY A 223 44.87 -2.37 -10.86
CA GLY A 223 46.31 -2.23 -11.10
C GLY A 223 47.11 -1.61 -9.95
N ARG A 224 46.57 -1.57 -8.73
CA ARG A 224 47.26 -1.12 -7.50
C ARG A 224 48.16 -2.22 -6.91
N LEU A 225 47.79 -3.47 -7.08
CA LEU A 225 48.54 -4.66 -6.65
C LEU A 225 48.83 -5.53 -7.87
N GLU A 226 50.05 -6.07 -8.00
CA GLU A 226 50.47 -6.92 -9.13
C GLU A 226 50.02 -6.41 -10.52
N PRO A 227 50.39 -5.17 -10.93
CA PRO A 227 49.97 -4.58 -12.19
C PRO A 227 50.35 -5.41 -13.43
N GLU A 228 51.34 -6.29 -13.33
CA GLU A 228 51.73 -7.26 -14.36
C GLU A 228 50.61 -8.24 -14.76
N LEU A 229 49.56 -8.40 -13.94
CA LEU A 229 48.37 -9.17 -14.29
C LEU A 229 47.51 -8.51 -15.39
N GLY A 230 47.78 -7.24 -15.71
CA GLY A 230 47.07 -6.46 -16.74
C GLY A 230 45.95 -5.57 -16.20
N GLY A 231 45.85 -5.43 -14.87
CA GLY A 231 44.86 -4.57 -14.22
C GLY A 231 45.05 -3.08 -14.53
N ALA A 232 43.94 -2.33 -14.48
CA ALA A 232 43.89 -0.90 -14.75
C ALA A 232 42.62 -0.29 -14.14
N PRO A 233 42.61 1.03 -13.80
CA PRO A 233 41.48 1.65 -13.10
C PRO A 233 40.09 1.49 -13.75
N ARG A 234 40.05 1.22 -15.06
CA ARG A 234 38.79 1.01 -15.82
C ARG A 234 38.09 -0.32 -15.51
N TYR A 235 38.82 -1.34 -15.07
CA TYR A 235 38.24 -2.66 -14.80
C TYR A 235 37.44 -2.66 -13.48
N LEU A 236 37.79 -1.78 -12.54
CA LEU A 236 36.98 -1.53 -11.34
C LEU A 236 36.06 -0.32 -11.59
N ASP A 237 34.96 -0.57 -12.30
CA ASP A 237 33.95 0.43 -12.70
C ASP A 237 32.91 0.66 -11.58
N LEU A 238 32.15 -0.38 -11.21
CA LEU A 238 31.23 -0.41 -10.09
C LEU A 238 31.70 -1.45 -9.05
N ILE A 239 31.54 -1.13 -7.76
CA ILE A 239 31.90 -2.03 -6.66
C ILE A 239 30.63 -2.63 -6.06
N GLY A 240 30.56 -3.95 -5.99
CA GLY A 240 29.54 -4.69 -5.25
C GLY A 240 30.09 -5.12 -3.89
N ALA A 241 29.59 -4.56 -2.80
CA ALA A 241 29.94 -4.99 -1.46
C ALA A 241 28.91 -6.02 -0.96
N ASN A 242 29.34 -7.24 -0.66
CA ASN A 242 28.48 -8.26 -0.05
C ASN A 242 28.61 -8.18 1.47
N TYR A 243 27.50 -8.01 2.18
CA TYR A 243 27.51 -7.82 3.63
C TYR A 243 26.30 -8.46 4.31
N TYR A 244 26.59 -9.46 5.13
CA TYR A 244 25.67 -10.23 5.94
C TYR A 244 25.99 -10.06 7.43
N HIS A 245 25.09 -10.60 8.26
CA HIS A 245 25.16 -10.53 9.70
C HIS A 245 26.45 -11.12 10.31
N ASP A 246 27.11 -12.07 9.63
CA ASP A 246 28.31 -12.77 10.07
C ASP A 246 29.61 -12.34 9.38
N ASN A 247 29.60 -11.22 8.63
CA ASN A 247 30.80 -10.64 8.00
C ASN A 247 31.85 -10.09 8.97
N GLN A 248 31.64 -10.21 10.29
CA GLN A 248 32.62 -9.77 11.28
C GLN A 248 32.83 -10.83 12.36
N TRP A 249 34.09 -11.13 12.66
CA TRP A 249 34.47 -12.18 13.61
C TRP A 249 35.80 -11.88 14.29
N GLU A 250 36.06 -12.62 15.37
CA GLU A 250 37.33 -12.60 16.09
C GLU A 250 38.35 -13.53 15.44
N LEU A 251 39.57 -13.01 15.24
CA LEU A 251 40.72 -13.72 14.70
C LEU A 251 41.04 -14.99 15.53
N LEU A 252 41.49 -16.06 14.86
CA LEU A 252 41.82 -17.39 15.42
C LEU A 252 40.63 -18.19 15.97
N THR A 253 39.77 -17.58 16.78
CA THR A 253 38.60 -18.28 17.37
C THR A 253 37.45 -18.41 16.36
N HIS A 254 37.44 -17.55 15.34
CA HIS A 254 36.35 -17.40 14.37
C HIS A 254 35.00 -17.14 15.02
N ARG A 255 35.01 -16.62 16.26
CA ARG A 255 33.78 -16.29 16.98
C ARG A 255 33.14 -15.08 16.30
N ARG A 256 31.89 -15.26 15.86
CA ARG A 256 31.11 -14.19 15.22
C ARG A 256 30.86 -13.04 16.19
N LEU A 257 30.99 -11.82 15.70
CA LEU A 257 30.56 -10.62 16.39
C LEU A 257 29.08 -10.36 16.04
N TRP A 258 28.18 -10.88 16.86
CA TRP A 258 26.74 -10.80 16.61
C TRP A 258 26.25 -9.33 16.52
N TRP A 259 25.59 -9.00 15.42
CA TRP A 259 25.11 -7.65 15.13
C TRP A 259 24.12 -7.09 16.16
N HIS A 260 23.41 -7.97 16.87
CA HIS A 260 22.38 -7.59 17.85
C HIS A 260 22.88 -7.56 19.30
N LEU A 261 24.09 -8.06 19.59
CA LEU A 261 24.63 -8.13 20.96
C LEU A 261 25.46 -6.91 21.38
N GLY A 262 25.62 -5.92 20.50
CA GLY A 262 26.28 -4.66 20.85
C GLY A 262 27.76 -4.80 21.24
N ASP A 263 28.48 -5.76 20.65
CA ASP A 263 29.93 -5.88 20.84
C ASP A 263 30.60 -4.60 20.32
N PRO A 264 31.30 -3.81 21.16
CA PRO A 264 31.87 -2.53 20.77
C PRO A 264 33.02 -2.66 19.77
N ARG A 265 33.55 -3.88 19.56
CA ARG A 265 34.58 -4.16 18.56
C ARG A 265 33.98 -4.31 17.16
N ARG A 266 32.66 -4.46 17.03
CA ARG A 266 31.99 -4.56 15.73
C ARG A 266 31.95 -3.18 15.06
N GLU A 267 32.43 -3.09 13.83
CA GLU A 267 32.45 -1.85 13.06
C GLU A 267 31.09 -1.59 12.38
N PRO A 268 30.51 -0.39 12.48
CA PRO A 268 29.31 -0.01 11.72
C PRO A 268 29.50 -0.12 10.20
N LEU A 269 28.46 -0.58 9.49
CA LEU A 269 28.52 -0.78 8.04
C LEU A 269 28.76 0.55 7.29
N HIS A 270 28.16 1.65 7.74
CA HIS A 270 28.34 2.94 7.08
C HIS A 270 29.80 3.41 7.07
N LEU A 271 30.59 3.08 8.12
CA LEU A 271 32.01 3.38 8.19
C LEU A 271 32.82 2.46 7.25
N LEU A 272 32.48 1.18 7.19
CA LEU A 272 33.09 0.24 6.24
C LEU A 272 32.83 0.67 4.78
N LEU A 273 31.60 1.09 4.45
CA LEU A 273 31.24 1.61 3.13
C LEU A 273 31.94 2.94 2.83
N GLY A 274 32.04 3.83 3.82
CA GLY A 274 32.76 5.09 3.71
C GLY A 274 34.26 4.87 3.44
N ALA A 275 34.90 3.94 4.15
CA ALA A 275 36.29 3.56 3.93
C ALA A 275 36.49 2.94 2.54
N LEU A 276 35.57 2.08 2.10
CA LEU A 276 35.59 1.49 0.76
C LEU A 276 35.48 2.56 -0.34
N TYR A 277 34.56 3.52 -0.18
CA TYR A 277 34.39 4.62 -1.10
C TYR A 277 35.60 5.54 -1.12
N GLN A 278 36.15 5.89 0.06
CA GLN A 278 37.38 6.66 0.18
C GLN A 278 38.55 6.00 -0.55
N ARG A 279 38.69 4.68 -0.42
CA ARG A 279 39.76 3.91 -1.05
C ARG A 279 39.70 3.96 -2.58
N TYR A 280 38.54 3.77 -3.20
CA TYR A 280 38.45 3.57 -4.65
C TYR A 280 37.81 4.73 -5.43
N GLN A 281 37.04 5.60 -4.78
CA GLN A 281 36.27 6.68 -5.41
C GLN A 281 35.39 6.16 -6.55
N ARG A 282 34.74 5.02 -6.31
CA ARG A 282 33.83 4.35 -7.26
C ARG A 282 32.44 4.20 -6.65
N PRO A 283 31.37 4.26 -7.45
CA PRO A 283 30.02 4.02 -6.95
C PRO A 283 29.87 2.59 -6.40
N ILE A 284 29.16 2.47 -5.28
CA ILE A 284 28.98 1.21 -4.54
C ILE A 284 27.53 0.72 -4.67
N LEU A 285 27.37 -0.57 -4.88
CA LEU A 285 26.13 -1.32 -4.68
C LEU A 285 26.34 -2.21 -3.45
N LEU A 286 25.43 -2.15 -2.46
CA LEU A 286 25.35 -3.23 -1.47
C LEU A 286 24.77 -4.44 -2.20
N ALA A 287 25.66 -5.29 -2.72
CA ALA A 287 25.34 -6.22 -3.80
C ALA A 287 24.69 -7.51 -3.32
N GLU A 288 24.85 -7.83 -2.04
CA GLU A 288 24.15 -8.93 -1.37
C GLU A 288 23.99 -8.65 0.12
N THR A 289 22.77 -8.81 0.61
CA THR A 289 22.47 -8.80 2.05
C THR A 289 21.16 -9.52 2.34
N SER A 290 21.14 -10.28 3.43
CA SER A 290 19.93 -10.87 4.05
C SER A 290 20.27 -11.45 5.43
N HIS A 291 19.28 -12.02 6.11
CA HIS A 291 19.43 -12.76 7.35
C HIS A 291 18.65 -14.08 7.26
N PRO A 292 19.15 -15.20 7.79
CA PRO A 292 18.38 -16.45 7.83
C PRO A 292 17.26 -16.41 8.89
N GLY A 293 16.16 -17.12 8.66
CA GLY A 293 15.09 -17.32 9.65
C GLY A 293 14.27 -16.07 9.97
N SER A 294 14.01 -15.85 11.28
CA SER A 294 13.09 -14.83 11.79
C SER A 294 13.69 -13.42 11.87
N GLY A 295 15.00 -13.25 11.68
CA GLY A 295 15.69 -11.95 11.78
C GLY A 295 15.67 -11.08 10.52
N ARG A 296 15.01 -11.52 9.44
CA ARG A 296 15.03 -10.86 8.12
C ARG A 296 14.61 -9.39 8.14
N GLY A 297 13.43 -9.10 8.70
CA GLY A 297 12.92 -7.73 8.76
C GLY A 297 13.75 -6.82 9.67
N ALA A 298 14.15 -7.31 10.84
CA ALA A 298 14.98 -6.56 11.79
C ALA A 298 16.37 -6.23 11.22
N TRP A 299 16.99 -7.19 10.53
CA TRP A 299 18.25 -6.98 9.81
C TRP A 299 18.10 -5.91 8.72
N LEU A 300 17.02 -5.97 7.94
CA LEU A 300 16.78 -4.98 6.89
C LEU A 300 16.60 -3.56 7.46
N ASN A 301 15.87 -3.42 8.57
CA ASN A 301 15.73 -2.14 9.25
C ASN A 301 17.09 -1.58 9.71
N HIS A 302 17.96 -2.45 10.25
CA HIS A 302 19.33 -2.08 10.62
C HIS A 302 20.14 -1.61 9.41
N ILE A 303 20.17 -2.39 8.32
CA ILE A 303 20.88 -2.05 7.09
C ILE A 303 20.37 -0.75 6.47
N THR A 304 19.05 -0.52 6.53
CA THR A 304 18.44 0.72 6.04
C THR A 304 18.97 1.95 6.79
N GLY A 305 19.11 1.86 8.11
CA GLY A 305 19.71 2.93 8.92
C GLY A 305 21.18 3.19 8.56
N GLU A 306 21.98 2.13 8.42
CA GLU A 306 23.38 2.22 8.02
C GLU A 306 23.55 2.86 6.62
N ILE A 307 22.69 2.50 5.66
CA ILE A 307 22.72 3.09 4.33
C ILE A 307 22.34 4.57 4.37
N ALA A 308 21.34 4.97 5.18
CA ALA A 308 20.99 6.38 5.35
C ALA A 308 22.16 7.21 5.89
N HIS A 309 22.90 6.68 6.88
CA HIS A 309 24.14 7.30 7.39
C HIS A 309 25.20 7.45 6.31
N ALA A 310 25.49 6.37 5.57
CA ALA A 310 26.48 6.40 4.51
C ALA A 310 26.13 7.44 3.42
N LEU A 311 24.86 7.55 3.05
CA LEU A 311 24.36 8.55 2.10
C LEU A 311 24.56 9.98 2.61
N LEU A 312 24.27 10.25 3.90
CA LEU A 312 24.47 11.56 4.52
C LEU A 312 25.95 11.95 4.61
N GLN A 313 26.84 10.97 4.82
CA GLN A 313 28.29 11.16 4.84
C GLN A 313 28.90 11.34 3.44
N GLY A 314 28.09 11.24 2.38
CA GLY A 314 28.52 11.47 1.00
C GLY A 314 29.07 10.23 0.27
N THR A 315 28.89 9.03 0.83
CA THR A 315 29.23 7.78 0.15
C THR A 315 28.32 7.59 -1.07
N GLU A 316 28.89 7.38 -2.27
CA GLU A 316 28.12 7.20 -3.50
C GLU A 316 27.52 5.78 -3.60
N LEU A 317 26.41 5.56 -2.90
CA LEU A 317 25.63 4.32 -2.96
C LEU A 317 24.54 4.36 -4.03
N LEU A 318 24.55 3.38 -4.94
CA LEU A 318 23.62 3.30 -6.08
C LEU A 318 22.46 2.32 -5.89
N GLY A 319 22.50 1.49 -4.84
CA GLY A 319 21.42 0.58 -4.52
C GLY A 319 21.72 -0.41 -3.40
N ILE A 320 20.70 -1.21 -3.08
CA ILE A 320 20.75 -2.35 -2.16
C ILE A 320 20.13 -3.54 -2.86
N CYS A 321 20.82 -4.67 -2.90
CA CYS A 321 20.33 -5.92 -3.47
C CYS A 321 20.03 -6.93 -2.36
N LEU A 322 18.75 -7.26 -2.20
CA LEU A 322 18.28 -8.31 -1.29
C LEU A 322 18.61 -9.66 -1.89
N TYR A 323 19.38 -10.48 -1.16
CA TYR A 323 19.90 -11.74 -1.68
C TYR A 323 19.77 -12.88 -0.66
N PRO A 324 19.06 -13.98 -0.99
CA PRO A 324 18.35 -14.22 -2.24
C PRO A 324 16.92 -13.63 -2.24
N ALA A 325 16.33 -13.48 -3.42
CA ALA A 325 14.91 -13.11 -3.59
C ALA A 325 14.00 -14.30 -3.23
N ILE A 326 14.31 -15.47 -3.78
CA ILE A 326 13.65 -16.75 -3.51
C ILE A 326 14.58 -17.56 -2.61
N ASP A 327 14.01 -18.15 -1.55
CA ASP A 327 14.79 -18.91 -0.58
C ASP A 327 15.57 -20.07 -1.21
N ARG A 328 16.60 -20.52 -0.50
CA ARG A 328 17.50 -21.59 -0.92
C ARG A 328 17.80 -22.57 0.20
N HIS A 329 18.14 -23.78 -0.21
CA HIS A 329 18.77 -24.76 0.67
C HIS A 329 20.29 -24.50 0.82
N ASP A 330 20.91 -25.19 1.77
CA ASP A 330 22.35 -25.19 1.96
C ASP A 330 23.05 -25.82 0.75
N TRP A 331 24.24 -25.32 0.41
CA TRP A 331 24.97 -25.73 -0.78
C TRP A 331 25.39 -27.20 -0.76
N GLU A 332 25.62 -27.77 0.42
CA GLU A 332 26.06 -29.15 0.62
C GLU A 332 24.93 -30.05 1.18
N ASN A 333 23.83 -29.46 1.69
CA ASN A 333 22.70 -30.20 2.24
C ASN A 333 21.35 -29.67 1.73
N SER A 334 20.71 -30.41 0.81
CA SER A 334 19.42 -30.04 0.22
C SER A 334 18.23 -30.08 1.18
N ASP A 335 18.37 -30.75 2.32
CA ASP A 335 17.31 -30.85 3.33
C ASP A 335 17.31 -29.66 4.30
N LEU A 336 18.39 -28.87 4.31
CA LEU A 336 18.55 -27.71 5.18
C LEU A 336 18.20 -26.42 4.42
N TRP A 337 17.05 -25.82 4.71
CA TRP A 337 16.63 -24.54 4.15
C TRP A 337 16.99 -23.38 5.07
N HIS A 338 17.54 -22.30 4.51
CA HIS A 338 18.01 -21.17 5.31
C HIS A 338 16.91 -20.19 5.68
N HIS A 339 15.78 -20.18 4.99
CA HIS A 339 14.69 -19.22 5.21
C HIS A 339 15.21 -17.78 5.15
N SER A 340 15.92 -17.47 4.08
CA SER A 340 16.67 -16.22 3.85
C SER A 340 16.11 -15.37 2.71
N GLY A 341 15.16 -15.93 1.94
CA GLY A 341 14.49 -15.25 0.83
C GLY A 341 13.46 -14.21 1.25
N ILE A 342 13.02 -13.39 0.30
CA ILE A 342 11.76 -12.62 0.42
C ILE A 342 10.57 -13.59 0.41
N TRP A 343 10.67 -14.62 -0.44
CA TRP A 343 9.74 -15.76 -0.46
C TRP A 343 10.44 -17.03 0.00
N ASP A 344 9.87 -17.69 0.99
CA ASP A 344 10.20 -19.06 1.37
C ASP A 344 9.61 -20.04 0.33
N VAL A 345 10.25 -21.19 0.17
CA VAL A 345 9.82 -22.21 -0.81
C VAL A 345 9.26 -23.42 -0.06
N ALA A 346 7.99 -23.76 -0.32
CA ALA A 346 7.41 -24.98 0.21
C ALA A 346 7.81 -26.22 -0.63
N PRO A 347 7.90 -27.42 -0.03
CA PRO A 347 8.29 -28.64 -0.74
C PRO A 347 7.41 -28.93 -1.97
N PHE A 348 8.05 -29.47 -3.01
CA PHE A 348 7.44 -29.83 -4.31
C PHE A 348 6.44 -30.98 -4.15
N THR A 349 5.22 -30.67 -3.69
CA THR A 349 4.17 -31.67 -3.38
C THR A 349 3.16 -31.87 -4.51
N THR A 350 3.03 -30.91 -5.43
CA THR A 350 1.98 -30.87 -6.46
C THR A 350 2.50 -30.75 -7.90
N GLY A 351 3.83 -30.74 -8.11
CA GLY A 351 4.43 -30.49 -9.42
C GLY A 351 4.88 -29.05 -9.67
N LEU A 352 4.70 -28.14 -8.71
CA LEU A 352 5.16 -26.75 -8.73
C LEU A 352 5.74 -26.35 -7.37
N PHE A 353 6.75 -25.48 -7.35
CA PHE A 353 7.30 -24.91 -6.12
C PHE A 353 6.42 -23.75 -5.65
N THR A 354 5.87 -23.81 -4.44
CA THR A 354 5.00 -22.74 -3.93
C THR A 354 5.82 -21.66 -3.22
N ARG A 355 5.61 -20.39 -3.61
CA ARG A 355 6.19 -19.22 -2.94
C ARG A 355 5.36 -18.83 -1.73
N THR A 356 5.98 -18.72 -0.57
CA THR A 356 5.36 -18.20 0.65
C THR A 356 6.03 -16.88 1.02
N LEU A 357 5.32 -15.78 0.87
CA LEU A 357 5.87 -14.46 1.21
C LEU A 357 6.17 -14.41 2.72
N ASN A 358 7.39 -14.02 3.08
CA ASN A 358 7.68 -13.63 4.44
C ASN A 358 7.10 -12.22 4.67
N GLN A 359 5.88 -12.15 5.21
CA GLN A 359 5.15 -10.88 5.37
C GLN A 359 5.93 -9.82 6.16
N PRO A 360 6.61 -10.15 7.27
CA PRO A 360 7.40 -9.16 8.01
C PRO A 360 8.57 -8.58 7.22
N TYR A 361 9.27 -9.42 6.46
CA TYR A 361 10.34 -8.95 5.58
C TYR A 361 9.79 -8.07 4.47
N ALA A 362 8.64 -8.42 3.88
CA ALA A 362 7.94 -7.59 2.89
C ALA A 362 7.53 -6.22 3.45
N ASP A 363 6.97 -6.19 4.66
CA ASP A 363 6.60 -4.94 5.35
C ASP A 363 7.84 -4.09 5.65
N ALA A 364 8.95 -4.71 6.08
CA ALA A 364 10.23 -4.04 6.26
C ALA A 364 10.76 -3.43 4.96
N ILE A 365 10.65 -4.13 3.81
CA ILE A 365 11.03 -3.61 2.49
C ILE A 365 10.23 -2.36 2.13
N LEU A 366 8.90 -2.38 2.32
CA LEU A 366 8.05 -1.23 2.02
C LEU A 366 8.38 -0.02 2.90
N ASN A 367 8.63 -0.26 4.19
CA ASN A 367 9.02 0.79 5.13
C ASN A 367 10.39 1.38 4.78
N ALA A 368 11.38 0.52 4.51
CA ALA A 368 12.73 0.92 4.16
C ALA A 368 12.78 1.72 2.85
N ARG A 369 11.97 1.35 1.85
CA ARG A 369 11.80 2.10 0.60
C ARG A 369 11.34 3.53 0.85
N THR A 370 10.28 3.69 1.64
CA THR A 370 9.72 5.00 1.97
C THR A 370 10.73 5.84 2.77
N PHE A 371 11.43 5.22 3.71
CA PHE A 371 12.45 5.88 4.52
C PHE A 371 13.61 6.42 3.68
N LEU A 372 14.26 5.58 2.85
CA LEU A 372 15.45 5.98 2.09
C LEU A 372 15.17 6.98 0.95
N GLN A 373 13.94 7.05 0.44
CA GLN A 373 13.57 8.04 -0.59
C GLN A 373 13.89 9.48 -0.16
N HIS A 374 13.79 9.80 1.13
CA HIS A 374 14.09 11.12 1.68
C HIS A 374 15.59 11.46 1.66
N PHE A 375 16.46 10.44 1.75
CA PHE A 375 17.92 10.60 1.79
C PHE A 375 18.53 10.55 0.38
N GLN A 376 17.95 9.77 -0.54
CA GLN A 376 18.43 9.65 -1.93
C GLN A 376 18.42 10.97 -2.71
N GLY A 377 17.44 11.86 -2.42
CA GLY A 377 17.36 13.18 -3.03
C GLY A 377 18.55 14.10 -2.73
N HIS A 378 19.30 13.85 -1.64
CA HIS A 378 20.44 14.68 -1.24
C HIS A 378 21.69 14.46 -2.13
N GLN A 379 21.96 13.21 -2.56
CA GLN A 379 23.11 12.92 -3.45
C GLN A 379 22.99 13.61 -4.82
N TYR A 380 21.80 13.63 -5.42
CA TYR A 380 21.59 14.28 -6.72
C TYR A 380 21.71 15.81 -6.64
N ARG A 381 21.38 16.41 -5.49
CA ARG A 381 21.42 17.86 -5.26
C ARG A 381 22.83 18.41 -5.00
N ILE A 382 23.76 17.59 -4.49
CA ILE A 382 25.16 18.02 -4.27
C ILE A 382 25.95 18.06 -5.59
N SER A 383 25.55 17.29 -6.61
CA SER A 383 26.28 17.18 -7.89
C SER A 383 26.05 18.31 -8.90
N ARG A 384 25.09 19.22 -8.67
CA ARG A 384 24.80 20.34 -9.59
C ARG A 384 24.91 21.67 -8.86
N HIS A 385 26.01 22.38 -9.09
CA HIS A 385 26.10 23.81 -8.84
C HIS A 385 25.12 24.56 -9.74
N SER A 386 23.95 24.92 -9.20
CA SER A 386 23.17 26.07 -9.67
C SER A 386 22.22 26.54 -8.57
N GLU A 387 22.13 27.86 -8.44
CA GLU A 387 21.47 28.67 -7.42
C GLU A 387 19.94 28.47 -7.31
N GLU A 388 19.49 27.32 -6.81
CA GLU A 388 18.13 27.19 -6.25
C GLU A 388 18.21 27.21 -4.71
N ARG A 389 17.41 28.08 -4.09
CA ARG A 389 17.29 28.22 -2.63
C ARG A 389 17.04 26.83 -2.00
N LYS A 390 18.04 26.36 -1.26
CA LYS A 390 18.05 25.08 -0.52
C LYS A 390 16.81 24.95 0.37
N MET A 391 15.92 23.99 0.13
CA MET A 391 14.99 23.52 1.16
C MET A 391 15.68 22.41 1.96
N THR A 392 16.52 22.81 2.91
CA THR A 392 17.05 21.92 3.95
C THR A 392 15.90 21.59 4.93
N PRO A 393 15.76 20.35 5.43
CA PRO A 393 14.76 20.04 6.45
C PRO A 393 14.90 20.96 7.68
N PRO A 394 13.78 21.40 8.29
CA PRO A 394 13.81 22.26 9.47
C PRO A 394 14.53 21.55 10.64
N LEU A 395 15.19 22.36 11.48
CA LEU A 395 15.79 21.87 12.72
C LEU A 395 14.70 21.64 13.77
N MET A 396 14.72 20.47 14.40
CA MET A 396 13.95 20.13 15.58
C MET A 396 14.90 19.93 16.76
N ILE A 397 14.79 20.77 17.76
CA ILE A 397 15.59 20.71 18.99
C ILE A 397 14.76 19.98 20.04
N VAL A 398 15.27 18.87 20.55
CA VAL A 398 14.59 18.02 21.52
C VAL A 398 15.32 18.09 22.86
N PHE A 399 14.66 18.58 23.90
CA PHE A 399 15.22 18.57 25.24
C PHE A 399 14.69 17.38 26.04
N SER A 400 15.61 16.51 26.49
CA SER A 400 15.27 15.25 27.12
C SER A 400 16.03 14.99 28.41
N HIS A 401 15.30 14.51 29.42
CA HIS A 401 15.88 13.97 30.66
C HIS A 401 16.35 12.52 30.50
N LEU A 402 16.06 11.90 29.34
CA LEU A 402 16.43 10.53 29.01
C LEU A 402 17.67 10.57 28.13
N ARG A 403 18.67 9.74 28.44
CA ARG A 403 19.83 9.55 27.58
C ARG A 403 19.50 8.65 26.41
N TRP A 404 20.04 8.95 25.25
CA TRP A 404 19.82 8.21 24.01
C TRP A 404 20.28 6.76 24.14
N ASP A 405 21.45 6.54 24.75
CA ASP A 405 22.16 5.26 24.90
C ASP A 405 21.77 4.45 26.15
N PHE A 406 20.78 4.89 26.93
CA PHE A 406 20.40 4.22 28.18
C PHE A 406 19.36 3.10 27.99
N VAL A 407 18.10 3.43 27.75
CA VAL A 407 17.06 2.45 27.42
C VAL A 407 16.31 2.93 26.19
N TYR A 408 16.27 2.07 25.18
CA TYR A 408 15.58 2.35 23.93
C TYR A 408 14.07 2.28 24.16
N GLN A 409 13.40 3.40 23.92
CA GLN A 409 11.98 3.56 24.22
C GLN A 409 11.35 4.58 23.26
N ARG A 410 10.17 5.10 23.62
CA ARG A 410 9.35 5.99 22.79
C ARG A 410 10.13 7.12 22.06
N PRO A 411 11.02 7.90 22.72
CA PRO A 411 11.75 8.97 22.04
C PRO A 411 12.61 8.46 20.88
N GLN A 412 13.37 7.38 21.09
CA GLN A 412 14.24 6.86 20.05
C GLN A 412 13.42 6.32 18.86
N HIS A 413 12.30 5.64 19.11
CA HIS A 413 11.39 5.22 18.03
C HIS A 413 10.84 6.40 17.24
N LEU A 414 10.22 7.37 17.92
CA LEU A 414 9.53 8.49 17.26
C LEU A 414 10.51 9.38 16.50
N LEU A 415 11.61 9.79 17.15
CA LEU A 415 12.57 10.70 16.54
C LEU A 415 13.29 10.06 15.36
N THR A 416 13.63 8.77 15.42
CA THR A 416 14.22 8.07 14.27
C THR A 416 13.28 8.03 13.08
N LEU A 417 11.98 7.86 13.31
CA LEU A 417 10.96 7.85 12.26
C LEU A 417 10.61 9.26 11.73
N LEU A 418 10.86 10.31 12.52
CA LEU A 418 10.68 11.71 12.12
C LEU A 418 11.93 12.31 11.43
N ALA A 419 13.10 11.71 11.62
CA ALA A 419 14.37 12.17 11.06
C ALA A 419 14.43 12.28 9.52
N PRO A 420 13.62 11.56 8.71
CA PRO A 420 13.49 11.86 7.28
C PRO A 420 12.94 13.26 6.96
N HIS A 421 12.23 13.88 7.92
CA HIS A 421 11.53 15.16 7.76
C HIS A 421 12.16 16.31 8.55
N PHE A 422 12.99 16.01 9.55
CA PHE A 422 13.62 16.98 10.43
C PHE A 422 15.11 16.67 10.60
N ARG A 423 15.94 17.71 10.71
CA ARG A 423 17.25 17.55 11.35
C ARG A 423 17.01 17.62 12.84
N ILE A 424 17.39 16.60 13.59
CA ILE A 424 17.06 16.49 15.01
C ILE A 424 18.32 16.70 15.84
N LEU A 425 18.27 17.69 16.74
CA LEU A 425 19.26 17.90 17.79
C LEU A 425 18.67 17.42 19.12
N TYR A 426 19.12 16.27 19.61
CA TYR A 426 18.68 15.69 20.87
C TYR A 426 19.61 16.10 22.01
N VAL A 427 19.16 16.98 22.88
CA VAL A 427 19.93 17.53 24.00
C VAL A 427 19.64 16.74 25.27
N GLU A 428 20.66 16.04 25.76
CA GLU A 428 20.61 15.26 27.00
C GLU A 428 20.90 16.12 28.24
N GLU A 429 20.70 15.53 29.42
CA GLU A 429 21.19 16.07 30.67
C GLU A 429 22.72 16.16 30.70
N PRO A 430 23.27 17.23 31.29
CA PRO A 430 24.71 17.42 31.40
C PRO A 430 25.38 16.32 32.23
N VAL A 431 26.63 16.03 31.91
CA VAL A 431 27.51 15.17 32.72
C VAL A 431 28.57 16.01 33.42
N TYR A 432 28.96 15.59 34.61
CA TYR A 432 30.11 16.21 35.27
C TYR A 432 31.39 15.82 34.53
N GLU A 433 32.12 16.84 34.08
CA GLU A 433 33.47 16.70 33.52
C GLU A 433 34.30 17.90 33.91
N LYS A 434 35.57 17.65 34.26
CA LYS A 434 36.49 18.72 34.62
C LYS A 434 36.96 19.45 33.35
N GLY A 435 36.90 20.77 33.34
CA GLY A 435 37.26 21.61 32.19
C GLY A 435 36.16 22.60 31.79
N PRO A 436 36.40 23.42 30.76
CA PRO A 436 35.38 24.34 30.24
C PRO A 436 34.13 23.57 29.77
N ALA A 437 32.95 24.18 29.91
CA ALA A 437 31.72 23.57 29.44
C ALA A 437 31.73 23.39 27.91
N GLY A 438 31.18 22.29 27.43
CA GLY A 438 31.13 21.95 26.01
C GLY A 438 30.08 20.90 25.68
N LEU A 439 30.04 20.48 24.42
CA LEU A 439 29.11 19.47 23.91
C LEU A 439 29.87 18.27 23.35
N HIS A 440 29.60 17.08 23.88
CA HIS A 440 29.94 15.82 23.23
C HIS A 440 28.85 15.50 22.20
N LEU A 441 29.23 15.42 20.93
CA LEU A 441 28.30 15.15 19.83
C LEU A 441 28.44 13.71 19.34
N SER A 442 27.32 13.03 19.17
CA SER A 442 27.25 11.73 18.51
C SER A 442 26.10 11.68 17.51
N GLN A 443 26.16 10.74 16.56
CA GLN A 443 25.15 10.58 15.51
C GLN A 443 24.63 9.14 15.49
N PRO A 444 23.74 8.77 16.42
CA PRO A 444 23.30 7.39 16.55
C PRO A 444 22.34 6.95 15.44
N ALA A 445 21.71 7.89 14.73
CA ALA A 445 20.80 7.63 13.63
C ALA A 445 20.89 8.75 12.58
N ALA A 446 20.53 8.44 11.32
CA ALA A 446 20.56 9.41 10.23
C ALA A 446 19.72 10.65 10.58
N ASN A 447 20.24 11.84 10.32
CA ASN A 447 19.64 13.14 10.70
C ASN A 447 19.42 13.38 12.20
N ILE A 448 19.94 12.53 13.09
CA ILE A 448 19.88 12.73 14.55
C ILE A 448 21.29 12.99 15.08
N THR A 449 21.48 14.16 15.68
CA THR A 449 22.66 14.49 16.46
C THR A 449 22.29 14.52 17.94
N VAL A 450 22.94 13.70 18.76
CA VAL A 450 22.81 13.75 20.21
C VAL A 450 23.89 14.68 20.73
N ALA A 451 23.48 15.71 21.47
CA ALA A 451 24.35 16.61 22.19
C ALA A 451 24.27 16.29 23.68
N ARG A 452 25.38 15.79 24.24
CA ARG A 452 25.57 15.59 25.67
C ARG A 452 26.44 16.72 26.21
N PRO A 453 25.86 17.69 26.92
CA PRO A 453 26.63 18.75 27.53
C PRO A 453 27.52 18.19 28.64
N HIS A 454 28.66 18.83 28.86
CA HIS A 454 29.51 18.55 30.02
C HIS A 454 29.86 19.85 30.75
N THR A 455 29.86 19.81 32.09
CA THR A 455 30.13 20.98 32.95
C THR A 455 30.88 20.56 34.21
N GLU A 456 31.54 21.51 34.89
CA GLU A 456 32.19 21.25 36.19
C GLU A 456 31.20 21.24 37.38
N MET A 457 29.90 21.34 37.11
CA MET A 457 28.88 21.42 38.15
C MET A 457 28.38 20.03 38.53
N HIS A 458 28.25 19.80 39.84
CA HIS A 458 27.69 18.56 40.38
C HIS A 458 26.16 18.57 40.50
N SER A 459 25.51 19.69 40.16
CA SER A 459 24.06 19.79 40.20
C SER A 459 23.43 18.88 39.13
N PRO A 460 22.36 18.12 39.47
CA PRO A 460 21.81 17.10 38.57
C PRO A 460 20.92 17.72 37.48
N GLY A 461 20.87 17.05 36.33
CA GLY A 461 19.90 17.32 35.26
C GLY A 461 19.87 18.77 34.78
N PHE A 462 18.68 19.27 34.43
CA PHE A 462 18.45 20.65 34.01
C PHE A 462 18.24 21.60 35.21
N SER A 463 19.20 21.64 36.13
CA SER A 463 19.21 22.64 37.22
C SER A 463 19.45 24.06 36.67
N ASP A 464 19.10 25.10 37.42
CA ASP A 464 19.33 26.49 36.97
C ASP A 464 20.81 26.82 36.76
N GLU A 465 21.68 26.22 37.56
CA GLU A 465 23.13 26.33 37.42
C GLU A 465 23.59 25.72 36.07
N GLN A 466 23.10 24.51 35.77
CA GLN A 466 23.41 23.79 34.53
C GLN A 466 22.88 24.54 33.30
N ILE A 467 21.63 25.02 33.36
CA ILE A 467 20.98 25.78 32.29
C ILE A 467 21.80 27.03 31.94
N ALA A 468 22.33 27.75 32.93
CA ALA A 468 23.13 28.95 32.70
C ALA A 468 24.41 28.65 31.89
N ALA A 469 25.05 27.49 32.13
CA ALA A 469 26.22 27.06 31.35
C ALA A 469 25.86 26.47 29.98
N MET A 470 24.70 25.82 29.86
CA MET A 470 24.26 25.19 28.61
C MET A 470 23.71 26.19 27.59
N ARG A 471 23.05 27.25 28.04
CA ARG A 471 22.43 28.28 27.18
C ARG A 471 23.37 28.83 26.09
N PRO A 472 24.61 29.27 26.37
CA PRO A 472 25.52 29.73 25.33
C PRO A 472 25.90 28.61 24.35
N LEU A 473 26.07 27.37 24.82
CA LEU A 473 26.41 26.23 23.96
C LEU A 473 25.29 25.92 22.95
N ILE A 474 24.03 25.94 23.40
CA ILE A 474 22.87 25.70 22.54
C ILE A 474 22.67 26.87 21.57
N SER A 475 22.84 28.12 22.04
CA SER A 475 22.72 29.30 21.19
C SER A 475 23.80 29.33 20.09
N GLU A 476 25.05 28.97 20.42
CA GLU A 476 26.14 28.88 19.45
C GLU A 476 25.87 27.80 18.40
N TYR A 477 25.42 26.62 18.82
CA TYR A 477 25.11 25.51 17.90
C TYR A 477 23.97 25.84 16.94
N CYS A 478 22.99 26.62 17.38
CA CYS A 478 21.78 26.97 16.62
C CYS A 478 21.82 28.37 15.98
N ALA A 479 22.98 29.04 15.93
CA ALA A 479 23.09 30.45 15.54
C ALA A 479 22.57 30.76 14.13
N ASP A 480 22.69 29.80 13.20
CA ASP A 480 22.30 29.96 11.79
C ASP A 480 20.87 29.44 11.48
N GLU A 481 20.11 29.04 12.49
CA GLU A 481 18.83 28.34 12.32
C GLU A 481 17.64 29.28 12.57
N GLU A 482 16.85 29.55 11.54
CA GLU A 482 15.64 30.36 11.65
C GLU A 482 14.44 29.52 12.11
N ALA A 483 13.77 29.96 13.17
CA ALA A 483 12.49 29.40 13.66
C ALA A 483 12.48 27.86 13.87
N PRO A 484 13.44 27.25 14.61
CA PRO A 484 13.46 25.81 14.86
C PRO A 484 12.21 25.33 15.61
N TYR A 485 11.87 24.06 15.42
CA TYR A 485 10.82 23.41 16.20
C TYR A 485 11.43 22.95 17.53
N VAL A 486 10.77 23.22 18.65
CA VAL A 486 11.31 22.87 19.97
C VAL A 486 10.40 21.86 20.65
N TRP A 487 10.95 20.67 20.93
CA TRP A 487 10.25 19.56 21.54
C TRP A 487 10.76 19.33 22.98
N PHE A 488 9.85 19.25 23.93
CA PHE A 488 10.17 18.94 25.33
C PHE A 488 9.70 17.54 25.73
N TYR A 489 10.60 16.75 26.34
CA TYR A 489 10.26 15.58 27.15
C TYR A 489 10.34 15.86 28.66
N THR A 490 10.86 17.02 29.05
CA THR A 490 10.94 17.44 30.45
C THR A 490 10.64 18.93 30.58
N PRO A 491 9.76 19.35 31.51
CA PRO A 491 9.54 20.76 31.81
C PRO A 491 10.77 21.46 32.38
N LEU A 492 11.73 20.72 32.95
CA LEU A 492 12.92 21.33 33.55
C LEU A 492 13.77 22.08 32.53
N ALA A 493 13.78 21.65 31.27
CA ALA A 493 14.56 22.28 30.22
C ALA A 493 13.90 23.55 29.65
N LEU A 494 12.68 23.91 30.05
CA LEU A 494 11.96 25.09 29.53
C LEU A 494 12.80 26.38 29.47
N PRO A 495 13.64 26.74 30.47
CA PRO A 495 14.44 27.96 30.39
C PRO A 495 15.56 27.94 29.34
N LEU A 496 15.87 26.79 28.72
CA LEU A 496 16.76 26.70 27.57
C LEU A 496 16.09 27.17 26.27
N MET A 497 14.76 27.29 26.26
CA MET A 497 14.05 27.88 25.13
C MET A 497 14.50 29.31 24.86
N GLU A 498 14.97 30.06 25.87
CA GLU A 498 15.54 31.41 25.69
C GLU A 498 16.80 31.45 24.82
N ALA A 499 17.43 30.30 24.54
CA ALA A 499 18.59 30.20 23.66
C ALA A 499 18.22 30.25 22.16
N VAL A 500 16.94 30.08 21.82
CA VAL A 500 16.44 29.91 20.44
C VAL A 500 15.12 30.66 20.24
N ASP A 501 14.77 30.98 18.99
CA ASP A 501 13.48 31.58 18.64
C ASP A 501 12.55 30.51 18.03
N PRO A 502 11.66 29.87 18.79
CA PRO A 502 10.91 28.70 18.32
C PRO A 502 9.84 29.06 17.28
N GLY A 503 9.80 28.31 16.17
CA GLY A 503 8.71 28.38 15.19
C GLY A 503 7.47 27.56 15.58
N LEU A 504 7.67 26.53 16.42
CA LEU A 504 6.63 25.66 16.97
C LEU A 504 7.13 25.02 18.28
N ILE A 505 6.29 24.97 19.30
CA ILE A 505 6.58 24.37 20.61
C ILE A 505 5.76 23.09 20.79
N ILE A 506 6.44 21.97 20.93
CA ILE A 506 5.87 20.64 21.13
C ILE A 506 6.19 20.18 22.55
N PHE A 507 5.20 19.68 23.28
CA PHE A 507 5.42 19.03 24.57
C PHE A 507 4.90 17.59 24.57
N ASP A 508 5.78 16.60 24.70
CA ASP A 508 5.39 15.18 24.85
C ASP A 508 5.47 14.78 26.34
N CYS A 509 4.33 14.91 27.02
CA CYS A 509 4.11 14.54 28.41
C CYS A 509 3.90 13.02 28.52
N MET A 510 4.99 12.26 28.44
CA MET A 510 4.95 10.79 28.46
C MET A 510 4.59 10.21 29.83
N ASP A 511 5.13 10.79 30.90
CA ASP A 511 4.97 10.35 32.29
C ASP A 511 4.64 11.52 33.20
N GLN A 512 4.02 11.25 34.35
CA GLN A 512 3.85 12.24 35.42
C GLN A 512 5.16 12.40 36.20
N LEU A 513 6.14 13.12 35.62
CA LEU A 513 7.47 13.28 36.21
C LEU A 513 7.46 13.82 37.66
N SER A 514 6.44 14.58 38.05
CA SER A 514 6.28 15.09 39.42
C SER A 514 5.90 14.04 40.45
N ALA A 515 5.49 12.84 40.02
CA ALA A 515 5.15 11.71 40.88
C ALA A 515 6.36 10.80 41.17
N PHE A 516 7.53 11.10 40.60
CA PHE A 516 8.76 10.36 40.88
C PHE A 516 9.34 10.76 42.23
N LYS A 517 10.02 9.82 42.87
CA LYS A 517 10.70 10.06 44.13
C LYS A 517 11.75 11.16 43.95
N ASP A 518 11.79 12.10 44.89
CA ASP A 518 12.74 13.24 44.91
C ASP A 518 12.62 14.20 43.69
N ALA A 519 11.44 14.29 43.06
CA ALA A 519 11.21 15.23 41.97
C ALA A 519 11.46 16.71 42.37
N PRO A 520 12.16 17.51 41.53
CA PRO A 520 12.42 18.93 41.83
C PRO A 520 11.13 19.76 42.02
N ARG A 521 11.16 20.73 42.93
CA ARG A 521 9.98 21.56 43.27
C ARG A 521 9.52 22.41 42.10
N GLU A 522 10.46 22.85 41.28
CA GLU A 522 10.28 23.73 40.13
C GLU A 522 9.52 23.02 39.00
N LEU A 523 9.56 21.68 38.96
CA LEU A 523 8.97 20.87 37.89
C LEU A 523 7.47 21.15 37.68
N LEU A 524 6.70 21.25 38.77
CA LEU A 524 5.26 21.54 38.69
C LEU A 524 4.98 22.93 38.13
N SER A 525 5.77 23.93 38.53
CA SER A 525 5.62 25.30 38.04
C SER A 525 5.97 25.41 36.55
N ARG A 526 7.04 24.74 36.11
CA ARG A 526 7.47 24.71 34.70
C ARG A 526 6.55 23.87 33.83
N GLU A 527 5.99 22.78 34.35
CA GLU A 527 4.98 21.99 33.63
C GLU A 527 3.78 22.87 33.30
N LYS A 528 3.25 23.60 34.28
CA LYS A 528 2.13 24.52 34.06
C LYS A 528 2.45 25.61 33.05
N GLU A 529 3.65 26.16 33.08
CA GLU A 529 4.11 27.15 32.11
C GLU A 529 4.21 26.56 30.70
N LEU A 530 4.81 25.37 30.57
CA LEU A 530 4.95 24.69 29.28
C LEU A 530 3.59 24.31 28.68
N PHE A 531 2.64 23.84 29.48
CA PHE A 531 1.25 23.61 29.04
C PHE A 531 0.57 24.88 28.48
N SER A 532 0.97 26.07 28.96
CA SER A 532 0.40 27.34 28.47
C SER A 532 1.09 27.87 27.20
N ARG A 533 2.31 27.41 26.91
CA ARG A 533 3.14 27.91 25.79
C ARG A 533 3.23 26.94 24.63
N ALA A 534 3.01 25.65 24.85
CA ALA A 534 3.07 24.65 23.79
C ALA A 534 1.96 24.88 22.76
N ASP A 535 2.29 24.81 21.47
CA ASP A 535 1.32 24.87 20.39
C ASP A 535 0.56 23.54 20.27
N ILE A 536 1.25 22.43 20.59
CA ILE A 536 0.70 21.09 20.60
C ILE A 536 1.28 20.24 21.74
N ILE A 537 0.42 19.45 22.37
CA ILE A 537 0.79 18.55 23.47
C ILE A 537 0.44 17.11 23.12
N PHE A 538 1.38 16.20 23.36
CA PHE A 538 1.18 14.76 23.29
C PHE A 538 1.24 14.15 24.69
N THR A 539 0.44 13.11 24.93
CA THR A 539 0.47 12.35 26.20
C THR A 539 0.62 10.86 25.95
N GLY A 540 1.36 10.18 26.83
CA GLY A 540 1.77 8.79 26.64
C GLY A 540 0.70 7.72 26.88
N GLY A 541 -0.33 7.94 27.71
CA GLY A 541 -1.33 6.92 28.06
C GLY A 541 -2.74 7.47 28.32
N PRO A 542 -3.82 6.67 28.17
CA PRO A 542 -5.20 7.13 28.34
C PRO A 542 -5.49 7.73 29.72
N SER A 543 -4.92 7.17 30.79
CA SER A 543 -5.10 7.70 32.15
C SER A 543 -4.48 9.09 32.31
N LEU A 544 -3.27 9.30 31.78
CA LEU A 544 -2.57 10.59 31.81
C LEU A 544 -3.29 11.63 30.95
N PHE A 545 -3.71 11.25 29.73
CA PHE A 545 -4.51 12.09 28.86
C PHE A 545 -5.80 12.56 29.55
N ALA A 546 -6.55 11.63 30.16
CA ALA A 546 -7.79 11.96 30.85
C ALA A 546 -7.58 12.96 32.00
N ALA A 547 -6.43 12.90 32.68
CA ALA A 547 -6.07 13.82 33.75
C ALA A 547 -5.64 15.21 33.25
N LYS A 548 -5.13 15.33 32.02
CA LYS A 548 -4.54 16.57 31.48
C LYS A 548 -5.35 17.22 30.35
N LYS A 549 -6.33 16.53 29.74
CA LYS A 549 -7.07 17.01 28.55
C LYS A 549 -7.77 18.35 28.71
N SER A 550 -8.12 18.76 29.92
CA SER A 550 -8.78 20.06 30.18
C SER A 550 -7.79 21.22 30.32
N LEU A 551 -6.47 20.96 30.26
CA LEU A 551 -5.43 21.96 30.46
C LEU A 551 -4.98 22.63 29.15
N HIS A 552 -5.27 22.05 27.99
CA HIS A 552 -4.88 22.59 26.69
C HIS A 552 -5.90 22.21 25.61
N SER A 553 -6.12 23.08 24.61
CA SER A 553 -7.09 22.84 23.53
C SER A 553 -6.54 21.94 22.41
N ASN A 554 -5.22 21.93 22.22
CA ASN A 554 -4.53 21.09 21.23
C ASN A 554 -3.69 20.03 21.95
N ILE A 555 -4.36 19.01 22.49
CA ILE A 555 -3.75 17.92 23.25
C ILE A 555 -4.23 16.57 22.74
N HIS A 556 -3.30 15.64 22.53
CA HIS A 556 -3.58 14.35 21.88
C HIS A 556 -3.00 13.18 22.66
N CYS A 557 -3.74 12.07 22.69
CA CYS A 557 -3.30 10.84 23.33
C CYS A 557 -2.64 9.91 22.33
N PHE A 558 -1.40 9.53 22.59
CA PHE A 558 -0.68 8.51 21.83
C PHE A 558 -0.17 7.44 22.80
N PRO A 559 -0.94 6.36 23.03
CA PRO A 559 -0.50 5.21 23.80
C PRO A 559 0.82 4.61 23.28
N SER A 560 1.48 3.82 24.13
CA SER A 560 2.66 3.04 23.72
C SER A 560 2.37 2.16 22.49
N SER A 561 3.37 2.07 21.60
CA SER A 561 3.34 1.23 20.40
C SER A 561 4.44 0.18 20.44
N VAL A 562 4.52 -0.68 19.41
CA VAL A 562 5.51 -1.76 19.32
C VAL A 562 6.18 -1.80 17.94
N ASP A 563 7.45 -2.19 17.93
CA ASP A 563 8.16 -2.62 16.72
C ASP A 563 7.96 -4.13 16.56
N ALA A 564 6.85 -4.51 15.92
CA ALA A 564 6.49 -5.92 15.75
C ALA A 564 7.52 -6.71 14.92
N ILE A 565 8.11 -6.08 13.90
CA ILE A 565 9.14 -6.68 13.03
C ILE A 565 10.41 -6.99 13.84
N HIS A 566 10.74 -6.16 14.83
CA HIS A 566 11.86 -6.44 15.72
C HIS A 566 11.58 -7.65 16.64
N PHE A 567 10.42 -7.68 17.29
CA PHE A 567 10.13 -8.68 18.33
C PHE A 567 9.66 -10.05 17.82
N GLU A 568 9.26 -10.18 16.55
CA GLU A 568 8.91 -11.48 15.97
C GLU A 568 10.06 -12.49 15.98
N GLN A 569 11.30 -12.02 16.09
CA GLN A 569 12.50 -12.85 16.24
C GLN A 569 12.36 -13.84 17.40
N ALA A 570 11.58 -13.50 18.43
CA ALA A 570 11.29 -14.34 19.60
C ALA A 570 10.35 -15.53 19.31
N LEU A 571 9.67 -15.52 18.15
CA LEU A 571 8.83 -16.64 17.71
C LEU A 571 9.69 -17.85 17.30
N ASP A 572 10.93 -17.61 16.88
CA ASP A 572 11.93 -18.66 16.73
C ASP A 572 12.50 -19.02 18.10
N ARG A 573 11.98 -20.10 18.67
CA ARG A 573 12.40 -20.61 20.00
C ARG A 573 13.80 -21.22 20.00
N GLY A 574 14.48 -21.31 18.84
CA GLY A 574 15.89 -21.67 18.74
C GLY A 574 16.84 -20.47 18.83
N ASN A 575 16.32 -19.24 18.82
CA ASN A 575 17.08 -17.99 18.81
C ASN A 575 17.31 -17.44 20.23
N GLY A 576 17.62 -18.33 21.19
CA GLY A 576 17.83 -17.97 22.59
C GLY A 576 19.07 -17.12 22.84
N HIS A 577 19.01 -16.24 23.85
CA HIS A 577 20.16 -15.41 24.22
C HIS A 577 21.26 -16.23 24.93
N PRO A 578 22.55 -16.08 24.60
CA PRO A 578 23.62 -16.88 25.21
C PRO A 578 23.71 -16.80 26.75
N LEU A 579 23.34 -15.67 27.35
CA LEU A 579 23.38 -15.49 28.82
C LEU A 579 22.40 -16.39 29.59
N GLN A 580 21.35 -16.91 28.93
CA GLN A 580 20.38 -17.79 29.57
C GLN A 580 20.49 -19.25 29.09
N GLU A 581 21.43 -19.58 28.20
CA GLU A 581 21.59 -20.91 27.60
C GLU A 581 21.70 -22.03 28.65
N MET A 582 22.46 -21.77 29.72
CA MET A 582 22.72 -22.74 30.79
C MET A 582 21.63 -22.78 31.88
N LEU A 583 20.62 -21.91 31.82
CA LEU A 583 19.54 -21.86 32.81
C LEU A 583 18.49 -22.94 32.57
N ARG A 584 17.80 -23.37 33.63
CA ARG A 584 16.73 -24.38 33.52
C ARG A 584 15.41 -23.73 33.07
N HIS A 585 14.43 -24.56 32.72
CA HIS A 585 13.04 -24.14 32.54
C HIS A 585 12.19 -24.58 33.74
N PRO A 586 11.10 -23.86 34.08
CA PRO A 586 10.58 -22.71 33.36
C PRO A 586 11.32 -21.40 33.67
N ARG A 587 11.38 -20.49 32.68
CA ARG A 587 12.02 -19.18 32.74
C ARG A 587 10.97 -18.07 32.74
N LEU A 588 10.92 -17.27 33.80
CA LEU A 588 9.98 -16.16 33.92
C LEU A 588 10.74 -14.84 33.92
N GLY A 589 10.46 -13.97 32.96
CA GLY A 589 11.35 -12.86 32.66
C GLY A 589 10.70 -11.48 32.65
N TYR A 590 11.49 -10.47 33.00
CA TYR A 590 11.18 -9.05 32.83
C TYR A 590 12.37 -8.35 32.17
N TYR A 591 12.09 -7.42 31.24
CA TYR A 591 13.08 -6.43 30.85
C TYR A 591 12.57 -4.99 30.99
N GLY A 592 13.52 -4.10 31.25
CA GLY A 592 13.26 -2.68 31.47
C GLY A 592 14.08 -2.12 32.62
N VAL A 593 13.88 -0.84 32.90
CA VAL A 593 14.57 -0.17 34.02
C VAL A 593 14.11 -0.80 35.34
N ILE A 594 15.07 -1.23 36.17
CA ILE A 594 14.81 -1.74 37.52
C ILE A 594 15.01 -0.58 38.50
N ASP A 595 13.91 0.03 38.92
CA ASP A 595 13.89 1.22 39.78
C ASP A 595 12.77 1.16 40.82
N GLU A 596 12.40 2.30 41.43
CA GLU A 596 11.35 2.39 42.45
C GLU A 596 9.95 1.93 42.00
N ARG A 597 9.75 1.71 40.69
CA ARG A 597 8.51 1.16 40.15
C ARG A 597 8.43 -0.35 40.29
N MET A 598 9.53 -1.03 40.65
CA MET A 598 9.57 -2.49 40.78
C MET A 598 9.18 -2.95 42.18
N ASP A 599 8.30 -3.96 42.29
CA ASP A 599 7.92 -4.57 43.57
C ASP A 599 8.95 -5.63 44.00
N LEU A 600 10.04 -5.17 44.62
CA LEU A 600 11.11 -6.07 45.09
C LEU A 600 10.61 -7.13 46.10
N PRO A 601 9.72 -6.82 47.07
CA PRO A 601 9.11 -7.84 47.92
C PRO A 601 8.35 -8.93 47.15
N LEU A 602 7.59 -8.57 46.12
CA LEU A 602 6.90 -9.54 45.26
C LEU A 602 7.89 -10.46 44.54
N ILE A 603 8.97 -9.90 43.99
CA ILE A 603 10.04 -10.67 43.33
C ILE A 603 10.65 -11.69 44.29
N ALA A 604 10.99 -11.26 45.51
CA ALA A 604 11.54 -12.15 46.53
C ALA A 604 10.57 -13.28 46.91
N ALA A 605 9.28 -12.96 47.01
CA ALA A 605 8.24 -13.93 47.35
C ALA A 605 8.03 -14.97 46.24
N LEU A 606 8.04 -14.55 44.97
CA LEU A 606 7.95 -15.45 43.81
C LEU A 606 9.10 -16.46 43.80
N ALA A 607 10.34 -15.98 43.96
CA ALA A 607 11.53 -16.82 43.97
C ALA A 607 11.55 -17.82 45.13
N ALA A 608 11.07 -17.43 46.31
CA ALA A 608 10.98 -18.30 47.47
C ALA A 608 9.86 -19.36 47.35
N ALA A 609 8.73 -19.00 46.71
CA ALA A 609 7.61 -19.90 46.52
C ALA A 609 7.92 -21.03 45.51
N HIS A 610 8.67 -20.73 44.46
CA HIS A 610 9.05 -21.68 43.40
C HIS A 610 10.57 -21.70 43.14
N PRO A 611 11.36 -22.43 43.96
CA PRO A 611 12.82 -22.56 43.77
C PRO A 611 13.23 -23.26 42.46
N GLU A 612 12.28 -23.92 41.79
CA GLU A 612 12.46 -24.61 40.52
C GLU A 612 12.27 -23.69 39.30
N TRP A 613 11.69 -22.50 39.46
CA TRP A 613 11.54 -21.50 38.40
C TRP A 613 12.78 -20.60 38.35
N GLU A 614 13.24 -20.27 37.15
CA GLU A 614 14.33 -19.32 36.94
C GLU A 614 13.76 -17.92 36.62
N PHE A 615 14.02 -16.93 37.46
CA PHE A 615 13.56 -15.55 37.30
C PHE A 615 14.65 -14.68 36.65
N ILE A 616 14.31 -14.07 35.52
CA ILE A 616 15.27 -13.37 34.68
C ILE A 616 14.93 -11.87 34.62
N TYR A 617 15.85 -11.02 35.03
CA TYR A 617 15.69 -9.56 34.99
C TYR A 617 16.76 -8.92 34.11
N VAL A 618 16.35 -8.27 33.04
CA VAL A 618 17.23 -7.65 32.05
C VAL A 618 17.01 -6.14 32.03
N GLY A 619 18.01 -5.39 32.49
CA GLY A 619 18.00 -3.94 32.42
C GLY A 619 18.87 -3.29 33.50
N PRO A 620 19.09 -1.96 33.38
CA PRO A 620 19.88 -1.21 34.34
C PRO A 620 19.13 -1.05 35.67
N VAL A 621 19.89 -1.09 36.77
CA VAL A 621 19.41 -0.79 38.11
C VAL A 621 19.70 0.68 38.40
N VAL A 622 18.66 1.48 38.63
CA VAL A 622 18.80 2.93 38.87
C VAL A 622 17.85 3.39 39.96
N LYS A 623 18.17 4.53 40.61
CA LYS A 623 17.38 5.21 41.66
C LYS A 623 17.11 4.42 42.95
N ILE A 624 17.36 3.11 42.93
CA ILE A 624 17.38 2.23 44.09
C ILE A 624 18.81 1.77 44.37
N ASP A 625 19.09 1.41 45.62
CA ASP A 625 20.37 0.82 46.00
C ASP A 625 20.45 -0.61 45.44
N PRO A 626 21.44 -0.96 44.59
CA PRO A 626 21.59 -2.32 44.08
C PRO A 626 21.66 -3.40 45.16
N SER A 627 22.11 -3.06 46.37
CA SER A 627 22.13 -3.99 47.50
C SER A 627 20.73 -4.35 48.04
N SER A 628 19.70 -3.57 47.69
CA SER A 628 18.31 -3.85 48.05
C SER A 628 17.63 -4.89 47.17
N LEU A 629 18.26 -5.29 46.05
CA LEU A 629 17.70 -6.29 45.14
C LEU A 629 17.62 -7.67 45.81
N PRO A 630 16.48 -8.38 45.68
CA PRO A 630 16.35 -9.76 46.14
C PRO A 630 17.44 -10.66 45.57
N GLN A 631 18.09 -11.43 46.45
CA GLN A 631 19.14 -12.39 46.09
C GLN A 631 18.65 -13.81 46.37
N ALA A 632 18.59 -14.65 45.33
CA ALA A 632 18.33 -16.08 45.42
C ALA A 632 19.03 -16.80 44.26
N SER A 633 19.31 -18.10 44.39
CA SER A 633 20.05 -18.86 43.37
C SER A 633 19.31 -19.00 42.03
N ASN A 634 18.01 -18.72 42.03
CA ASN A 634 17.12 -18.76 40.87
C ASN A 634 16.68 -17.36 40.40
N ILE A 635 17.34 -16.29 40.86
CA ILE A 635 17.15 -14.92 40.35
C ILE A 635 18.42 -14.51 39.61
N HIS A 636 18.27 -14.06 38.36
CA HIS A 636 19.37 -13.69 37.48
C HIS A 636 19.18 -12.25 37.00
N TYR A 637 20.14 -11.37 37.31
CA TYR A 637 20.17 -9.99 36.82
C TYR A 637 21.25 -9.86 35.73
N PHE A 638 20.83 -9.57 34.50
CA PHE A 638 21.75 -9.48 33.35
C PHE A 638 22.18 -8.04 33.00
N GLY A 639 21.76 -7.05 33.80
CA GLY A 639 22.09 -5.64 33.58
C GLY A 639 21.51 -5.10 32.27
N GLN A 640 21.96 -3.91 31.88
CA GLN A 640 21.56 -3.29 30.61
C GLN A 640 22.03 -4.15 29.44
N GLN A 641 21.12 -4.43 28.50
CA GLN A 641 21.40 -5.13 27.25
C GLN A 641 20.98 -4.25 26.07
N PRO A 642 21.62 -4.41 24.89
CA PRO A 642 21.19 -3.71 23.68
C PRO A 642 19.73 -4.02 23.33
N TYR A 643 19.01 -3.05 22.79
CA TYR A 643 17.62 -3.24 22.37
C TYR A 643 17.46 -4.37 21.36
N GLN A 644 18.46 -4.52 20.49
CA GLN A 644 18.50 -5.54 19.45
C GLN A 644 18.54 -6.97 20.03
N ALA A 645 19.01 -7.16 21.26
CA ALA A 645 19.14 -8.47 21.92
C ALA A 645 17.87 -8.90 22.69
N LEU A 646 16.91 -8.01 22.91
CA LEU A 646 15.72 -8.30 23.73
C LEU A 646 14.85 -9.44 23.17
N PRO A 647 14.64 -9.60 21.84
CA PRO A 647 13.87 -10.72 21.31
C PRO A 647 14.50 -12.08 21.62
N GLN A 648 15.83 -12.17 21.67
CA GLN A 648 16.55 -13.41 22.01
C GLN A 648 16.33 -13.82 23.47
N PHE A 649 16.14 -12.85 24.38
CA PHE A 649 15.71 -13.17 25.74
C PHE A 649 14.30 -13.78 25.75
N LEU A 650 13.36 -13.12 25.07
CA LEU A 650 11.98 -13.62 24.93
C LEU A 650 11.92 -15.00 24.29
N ALA A 651 12.81 -15.31 23.35
CA ALA A 651 12.88 -16.60 22.65
C ALA A 651 13.03 -17.82 23.58
N ASP A 652 13.48 -17.65 24.83
CA ASP A 652 13.49 -18.74 25.82
C ASP A 652 12.62 -18.51 27.06
N TRP A 653 11.87 -17.42 27.14
CA TRP A 653 10.98 -17.21 28.29
C TRP A 653 9.68 -18.00 28.15
N ASP A 654 9.20 -18.56 29.25
CA ASP A 654 7.92 -19.26 29.33
C ASP A 654 6.79 -18.31 29.76
N VAL A 655 7.08 -17.34 30.63
CA VAL A 655 6.13 -16.29 31.05
C VAL A 655 6.84 -14.95 31.15
N CYS A 656 6.20 -13.89 30.66
CA CYS A 656 6.68 -12.53 30.80
C CYS A 656 6.03 -11.85 32.03
N LEU A 657 6.84 -11.23 32.87
CA LEU A 657 6.43 -10.61 34.11
C LEU A 657 6.38 -9.09 33.97
N MET A 658 5.46 -8.47 34.70
CA MET A 658 5.44 -7.04 34.98
C MET A 658 5.11 -6.79 36.46
N PRO A 659 6.05 -7.08 37.38
CA PRO A 659 5.84 -7.02 38.82
C PRO A 659 6.03 -5.58 39.34
N PHE A 660 5.19 -4.65 38.84
CA PHE A 660 5.25 -3.25 39.24
C PHE A 660 4.65 -3.03 40.63
N ALA A 661 5.27 -2.16 41.42
CA ALA A 661 4.73 -1.65 42.66
C ALA A 661 3.56 -0.69 42.37
N LEU A 662 2.45 -0.81 43.10
CA LEU A 662 1.28 0.06 42.95
C LEU A 662 1.46 1.33 43.82
N ASN A 663 2.04 2.38 43.24
CA ASN A 663 2.35 3.64 43.92
C ASN A 663 2.11 4.85 42.98
N GLU A 664 2.38 6.08 43.44
CA GLU A 664 2.14 7.30 42.65
C GLU A 664 2.90 7.30 41.32
N SER A 665 4.11 6.73 41.26
CA SER A 665 4.96 6.69 40.06
C SER A 665 4.46 5.72 38.98
N THR A 666 3.61 4.74 39.35
CA THR A 666 3.04 3.75 38.42
C THR A 666 1.55 4.01 38.10
N GLN A 667 0.96 5.06 38.68
CA GLN A 667 -0.46 5.37 38.51
C GLN A 667 -0.84 5.70 37.05
N PHE A 668 0.07 6.34 36.30
CA PHE A 668 -0.18 6.87 34.96
C PHE A 668 0.72 6.25 33.87
N ILE A 669 1.37 5.12 34.16
CA ILE A 669 2.27 4.50 33.20
C ILE A 669 1.49 3.73 32.14
N SER A 670 1.96 3.80 30.90
CA SER A 670 1.51 2.96 29.78
C SER A 670 2.72 2.19 29.23
N PRO A 671 3.08 1.03 29.83
CA PRO A 671 4.32 0.33 29.49
C PRO A 671 4.30 -0.24 28.07
N THR A 672 5.40 -0.07 27.32
CA THR A 672 5.59 -0.71 26.01
C THR A 672 5.63 -2.24 26.09
N LYS A 673 6.15 -2.77 27.20
CA LYS A 673 6.48 -4.18 27.41
C LYS A 673 5.34 -5.13 27.11
N VAL A 674 4.11 -4.76 27.43
CA VAL A 674 2.94 -5.61 27.15
C VAL A 674 2.85 -5.93 25.66
N LEU A 675 2.95 -4.92 24.81
CA LEU A 675 2.87 -5.10 23.36
C LEU A 675 4.10 -5.83 22.82
N GLU A 676 5.28 -5.59 23.39
CA GLU A 676 6.52 -6.27 23.03
C GLU A 676 6.46 -7.77 23.37
N TYR A 677 5.92 -8.14 24.54
CA TYR A 677 5.67 -9.53 24.94
C TYR A 677 4.57 -10.19 24.10
N MET A 678 3.53 -9.43 23.72
CA MET A 678 2.49 -9.91 22.81
C MET A 678 3.03 -10.18 21.40
N ALA A 679 3.99 -9.38 20.92
CA ALA A 679 4.67 -9.61 19.65
C ALA A 679 5.51 -10.90 19.68
N ALA A 680 6.04 -11.28 20.85
CA ALA A 680 6.68 -12.57 21.09
C ALA A 680 5.70 -13.72 21.38
N GLU A 681 4.39 -13.46 21.42
CA GLU A 681 3.34 -14.47 21.63
C GLU A 681 3.44 -15.25 22.96
N LEU A 682 3.92 -14.57 24.00
CA LEU A 682 4.14 -15.15 25.33
C LEU A 682 3.05 -14.74 26.34
N PRO A 683 2.68 -15.63 27.28
CA PRO A 683 1.83 -15.28 28.41
C PRO A 683 2.41 -14.12 29.22
N VAL A 684 1.57 -13.17 29.63
CA VAL A 684 1.98 -12.00 30.42
C VAL A 684 1.25 -12.01 31.77
N VAL A 685 2.01 -11.85 32.85
CA VAL A 685 1.49 -11.68 34.21
C VAL A 685 1.89 -10.29 34.72
N SER A 686 0.91 -9.49 35.10
CA SER A 686 1.09 -8.10 35.50
C SER A 686 0.43 -7.77 36.81
N SER A 687 1.04 -6.87 37.59
CA SER A 687 0.32 -6.11 38.61
C SER A 687 -0.82 -5.32 37.97
N ALA A 688 -1.86 -4.97 38.74
CA ALA A 688 -3.03 -4.21 38.28
C ALA A 688 -2.73 -2.73 37.94
N ILE A 689 -1.84 -2.49 36.98
CA ILE A 689 -1.56 -1.18 36.40
C ILE A 689 -2.77 -0.73 35.59
N LYS A 690 -3.27 0.47 35.89
CA LYS A 690 -4.55 0.96 35.37
C LYS A 690 -4.68 0.91 33.84
N ASP A 691 -3.70 1.42 33.11
CA ASP A 691 -3.76 1.43 31.65
C ASP A 691 -3.51 0.04 31.05
N VAL A 692 -2.75 -0.83 31.74
CA VAL A 692 -2.55 -2.22 31.30
C VAL A 692 -3.83 -3.02 31.46
N ASP A 693 -4.49 -2.94 32.62
CA ASP A 693 -5.75 -3.61 32.89
C ASP A 693 -6.87 -3.11 31.97
N MET A 694 -6.99 -1.78 31.82
CA MET A 694 -7.98 -1.16 30.93
C MET A 694 -7.85 -1.62 29.48
N LEU A 695 -6.62 -1.73 28.96
CA LEU A 695 -6.37 -2.03 27.55
C LEU A 695 -6.25 -3.53 27.26
N TYR A 696 -5.78 -4.33 28.22
CA TYR A 696 -5.32 -5.70 27.98
C TYR A 696 -5.75 -6.72 29.04
N GLY A 697 -6.44 -6.31 30.10
CA GLY A 697 -6.76 -7.15 31.27
C GLY A 697 -7.64 -8.37 30.97
N ASP A 698 -8.33 -8.40 29.83
CA ASP A 698 -9.12 -9.55 29.37
C ASP A 698 -8.32 -10.57 28.54
N LEU A 699 -7.03 -10.31 28.30
CA LEU A 699 -6.11 -11.16 27.54
C LEU A 699 -4.89 -11.60 28.36
N ILE A 700 -4.43 -10.77 29.29
CA ILE A 700 -3.28 -11.08 30.16
C ILE A 700 -3.75 -11.42 31.57
N PHE A 701 -2.86 -11.98 32.39
CA PHE A 701 -3.16 -12.24 33.79
C PHE A 701 -2.89 -10.99 34.63
N ILE A 702 -3.94 -10.46 35.28
CA ILE A 702 -3.84 -9.34 36.20
C ILE A 702 -3.93 -9.84 37.64
N ALA A 703 -2.96 -9.45 38.45
CA ALA A 703 -2.90 -9.76 39.87
C ALA A 703 -2.91 -8.48 40.73
N THR A 704 -3.58 -8.57 41.87
CA THR A 704 -3.74 -7.45 42.82
C THR A 704 -2.90 -7.60 44.08
N ASP A 705 -2.36 -8.81 44.32
CA ASP A 705 -1.53 -9.14 45.47
C ASP A 705 -0.55 -10.28 45.14
N THR A 706 0.38 -10.56 46.05
CA THR A 706 1.42 -11.59 45.86
C THR A 706 0.86 -12.99 45.61
N ALA A 707 -0.19 -13.40 46.33
CA ALA A 707 -0.74 -14.74 46.21
C ALA A 707 -1.41 -14.94 44.84
N SER A 708 -2.22 -13.98 44.40
CA SER A 708 -2.83 -13.98 43.07
C SER A 708 -1.79 -13.89 41.96
N PHE A 709 -0.67 -13.20 42.16
CA PHE A 709 0.42 -13.13 41.18
C PHE A 709 1.13 -14.48 41.01
N ILE A 710 1.41 -15.19 42.11
CA ILE A 710 1.97 -16.56 42.07
C ILE A 710 1.01 -17.48 41.30
N THR A 711 -0.28 -17.49 41.68
CA THR A 711 -1.30 -18.31 41.01
C THR A 711 -1.44 -17.98 39.53
N ALA A 712 -1.35 -16.70 39.14
CA ALA A 712 -1.36 -16.29 37.75
C ALA A 712 -0.15 -16.84 36.97
N CYS A 713 1.04 -16.86 37.56
CA CYS A 713 2.23 -17.49 36.96
C CYS A 713 2.05 -19.00 36.80
N GLU A 714 1.54 -19.69 37.83
CA GLU A 714 1.25 -21.12 37.77
C GLU A 714 0.25 -21.43 36.64
N GLN A 715 -0.81 -20.63 36.52
CA GLN A 715 -1.83 -20.76 35.46
C GLN A 715 -1.24 -20.53 34.07
N ALA A 716 -0.39 -19.51 33.91
CA ALA A 716 0.28 -19.21 32.65
C ALA A 716 1.17 -20.38 32.17
N LEU A 717 1.88 -21.04 33.10
CA LEU A 717 2.75 -22.17 32.80
C LEU A 717 2.00 -23.46 32.41
N VAL A 718 0.77 -23.64 32.90
CA VAL A 718 -0.03 -24.85 32.64
C VAL A 718 -1.12 -24.65 31.60
N MET A 719 -1.10 -23.53 30.86
CA MET A 719 -2.05 -23.25 29.79
C MET A 719 -2.13 -24.40 28.78
N THR A 720 -3.35 -24.81 28.46
CA THR A 720 -3.57 -25.84 27.43
C THR A 720 -3.16 -25.33 26.05
N GLY A 721 -2.84 -26.24 25.13
CA GLY A 721 -2.57 -25.88 23.74
C GLY A 721 -3.76 -25.20 23.02
N LYS A 722 -4.98 -25.30 23.56
CA LYS A 722 -6.14 -24.55 23.06
C LYS A 722 -6.12 -23.10 23.55
N GLU A 723 -5.92 -22.88 24.86
CA GLU A 723 -5.83 -21.55 25.46
C GLU A 723 -4.67 -20.76 24.87
N THR A 724 -3.51 -21.39 24.73
CA THR A 724 -2.32 -20.80 24.11
C THR A 724 -2.61 -20.30 22.69
N ARG A 725 -3.29 -21.11 21.85
CA ARG A 725 -3.65 -20.70 20.47
C ARG A 725 -4.61 -19.52 20.44
N ILE A 726 -5.60 -19.48 21.35
CA ILE A 726 -6.56 -18.37 21.44
C ILE A 726 -5.83 -17.09 21.88
N MET A 727 -4.98 -17.18 22.90
CA MET A 727 -4.17 -16.06 23.38
C MET A 727 -3.30 -15.50 22.25
N ARG A 728 -2.53 -16.35 21.58
CA ARG A 728 -1.64 -15.95 20.46
C ARG A 728 -2.39 -15.25 19.34
N GLN A 729 -3.55 -15.78 18.93
CA GLN A 729 -4.36 -15.14 17.89
C GLN A 729 -4.83 -13.73 18.31
N ARG A 730 -5.29 -13.58 19.56
CA ARG A 730 -5.71 -12.27 20.08
C ARG A 730 -4.55 -11.29 20.21
N MET A 731 -3.37 -11.78 20.62
CA MET A 731 -2.15 -10.97 20.68
C MET A 731 -1.76 -10.45 19.30
N ARG A 732 -1.76 -11.30 18.26
CA ARG A 732 -1.54 -10.88 16.86
C ARG A 732 -2.53 -9.81 16.41
N ASP A 733 -3.81 -9.97 16.75
CA ASP A 733 -4.86 -9.01 16.38
C ASP A 733 -4.66 -7.63 17.03
N ILE A 734 -4.10 -7.57 18.25
CA ILE A 734 -3.75 -6.33 18.96
C ILE A 734 -2.47 -5.72 18.38
N VAL A 735 -1.40 -6.50 18.29
CA VAL A 735 -0.10 -6.06 17.77
C VAL A 735 -0.24 -5.54 16.34
N GLY A 736 -1.00 -6.21 15.47
CA GLY A 736 -1.22 -5.77 14.08
C GLY A 736 -1.96 -4.44 13.93
N ARG A 737 -2.57 -3.90 15.00
CA ARG A 737 -3.23 -2.58 15.01
C ARG A 737 -2.31 -1.47 15.46
N SER A 738 -1.21 -1.77 16.14
CA SER A 738 -0.26 -0.82 16.71
C SER A 738 1.07 -0.83 15.96
N SER A 739 1.68 0.34 15.74
CA SER A 739 3.00 0.44 15.13
C SER A 739 3.57 1.84 15.38
N TRP A 740 4.86 1.90 15.73
CA TRP A 740 5.57 3.17 15.85
C TRP A 740 5.54 4.01 14.57
N LEU A 741 5.53 3.37 13.39
CA LEU A 741 5.43 4.05 12.09
C LEU A 741 4.13 4.85 11.97
N LYS A 742 3.00 4.23 12.32
CA LYS A 742 1.68 4.88 12.27
C LYS A 742 1.60 6.02 13.29
N THR A 743 2.10 5.79 14.49
CA THR A 743 2.14 6.79 15.57
C THR A 743 2.97 8.01 15.15
N ALA A 744 4.17 7.80 14.62
CA ALA A 744 5.02 8.89 14.14
C ALA A 744 4.38 9.67 12.97
N ALA A 745 3.75 8.98 12.02
CA ALA A 745 3.04 9.63 10.91
C ALA A 745 1.87 10.51 11.41
N GLN A 746 1.05 9.99 12.32
CA GLN A 746 -0.06 10.75 12.91
C GLN A 746 0.43 11.96 13.72
N MET A 747 1.49 11.79 14.53
CA MET A 747 2.10 12.90 15.27
C MET A 747 2.66 13.95 14.31
N LYS A 748 3.29 13.52 13.20
CA LYS A 748 3.79 14.42 12.17
C LYS A 748 2.67 15.21 11.50
N ASP A 749 1.57 14.56 11.12
CA ASP A 749 0.44 15.25 10.48
C ASP A 749 -0.13 16.35 11.38
N LEU A 750 -0.22 16.09 12.70
CA LEU A 750 -0.64 17.08 13.69
C LEU A 750 0.39 18.20 13.89
N ILE A 751 1.69 17.87 13.86
CA ILE A 751 2.78 18.87 13.89
C ILE A 751 2.69 19.78 12.66
N ASP A 752 2.47 19.21 11.48
CA ASP A 752 2.34 19.96 10.22
C ASP A 752 1.07 20.83 10.20
N GLU A 753 -0.03 20.36 10.79
CA GLU A 753 -1.25 21.15 10.96
C GLU A 753 -1.03 22.34 11.90
N ALA A 754 -0.39 22.11 13.04
CA ALA A 754 -0.07 23.15 14.02
C ALA A 754 0.90 24.21 13.45
N ALA A 755 1.76 23.84 12.51
CA ALA A 755 2.72 24.75 11.87
C ALA A 755 2.12 25.66 10.77
N ARG A 756 0.86 25.47 10.34
CA ARG A 756 0.27 26.27 9.25
C ARG A 756 -0.12 27.69 9.73
N PRO A 757 0.24 28.76 9.00
CA PRO A 757 -0.12 30.12 9.37
C PRO A 757 -1.63 30.35 9.27
N GLN A 758 -2.28 30.71 10.38
CA GLN A 758 -3.69 31.11 10.37
C GLN A 758 -3.87 32.49 9.72
N PRO A 759 -4.90 32.69 8.87
CA PRO A 759 -5.20 34.01 8.31
C PRO A 759 -5.66 35.00 9.40
N LYS A 760 -4.99 36.15 9.50
CA LYS A 760 -5.37 37.26 10.39
C LYS A 760 -6.78 37.77 10.05
N GLN A 761 -7.77 37.49 10.89
CA GLN A 761 -9.14 38.00 10.74
C GLN A 761 -9.26 39.48 11.12
N ALA A 762 -9.93 40.26 10.27
CA ALA A 762 -10.36 41.63 10.54
C ALA A 762 -11.72 41.65 11.27
N ASN A 763 -11.82 42.51 12.29
CA ASN A 763 -12.97 42.69 13.19
C ASN A 763 -14.28 43.09 12.48
N TYR A 764 -15.33 42.28 12.63
CA TYR A 764 -16.73 42.77 12.67
C TYR A 764 -17.55 41.98 13.71
N LEU A 765 -18.29 42.72 14.54
CA LEU A 765 -19.05 42.24 15.71
C LEU A 765 -20.47 41.75 15.36
N SER A 766 -20.77 40.54 15.86
CA SER A 766 -22.02 39.95 16.37
C SER A 766 -23.32 39.97 15.53
N VAL A 767 -23.96 38.81 15.30
CA VAL A 767 -24.86 38.07 16.23
C VAL A 767 -24.96 36.58 15.81
N GLU A 768 -24.97 35.72 16.82
CA GLU A 768 -25.29 34.27 16.95
C GLU A 768 -25.95 33.55 15.74
N ASP A 769 -25.31 32.50 15.19
CA ASP A 769 -25.81 31.11 15.21
C ASP A 769 -24.77 30.10 14.64
N THR A 770 -25.02 28.83 14.93
CA THR A 770 -24.19 27.63 15.03
C THR A 770 -23.39 27.06 13.84
N SER A 771 -22.32 26.35 14.26
CA SER A 771 -21.74 25.08 13.74
C SER A 771 -20.95 25.06 12.44
N VAL A 772 -19.62 24.99 12.59
CA VAL A 772 -18.71 24.31 11.63
C VAL A 772 -17.78 23.39 12.43
N VAL A 773 -17.62 22.17 11.92
CA VAL A 773 -17.31 20.93 12.63
C VAL A 773 -15.82 20.75 12.92
N ASN A 774 -15.54 20.30 14.15
CA ASN A 774 -14.25 19.83 14.68
C ASN A 774 -13.69 18.61 13.92
N LEU A 775 -12.38 18.61 13.63
CA LEU A 775 -11.61 17.38 13.41
C LEU A 775 -11.22 16.82 14.78
N PHE A 776 -11.82 15.68 15.14
CA PHE A 776 -11.58 14.98 16.40
C PHE A 776 -10.38 14.01 16.31
N PRO A 777 -9.67 13.78 17.44
CA PRO A 777 -8.62 12.77 17.60
C PRO A 777 -9.21 11.36 17.83
N MET A 778 -8.54 10.31 17.34
CA MET A 778 -8.97 8.91 17.54
C MET A 778 -8.77 8.45 18.99
N GLN A 779 -9.83 8.55 19.78
CA GLN A 779 -10.17 7.52 20.77
C GLN A 779 -10.35 6.17 20.04
N GLU A 780 -10.11 5.04 20.71
CA GLU A 780 -10.85 3.81 20.37
C GLU A 780 -12.33 4.08 20.70
N GLU A 781 -13.00 4.79 19.79
CA GLU A 781 -14.45 4.84 19.81
C GLU A 781 -14.94 3.41 19.62
N ARG A 782 -15.74 2.94 20.58
CA ARG A 782 -16.54 1.74 20.40
C ARG A 782 -17.21 1.87 19.03
N PRO A 783 -17.09 0.85 18.16
CA PRO A 783 -17.63 0.96 16.82
C PRO A 783 -19.13 1.28 16.93
N LEU A 784 -19.55 2.30 16.20
CA LEU A 784 -20.93 2.74 16.18
C LEU A 784 -21.78 1.54 15.71
N SER A 785 -22.67 1.09 16.59
CA SER A 785 -23.55 -0.04 16.29
C SER A 785 -24.65 0.42 15.36
N ALA A 786 -24.74 -0.21 14.19
CA ALA A 786 -25.80 -0.01 13.23
C ALA A 786 -26.53 -1.34 13.03
N LYS A 787 -27.81 -1.40 13.38
CA LYS A 787 -28.63 -2.58 13.08
C LYS A 787 -28.70 -2.81 11.57
N TYR A 788 -28.97 -1.73 10.83
CA TYR A 788 -28.96 -1.72 9.37
C TYR A 788 -27.98 -0.65 8.86
N LEU A 789 -26.83 -1.08 8.33
CA LEU A 789 -25.85 -0.20 7.72
C LEU A 789 -26.03 -0.19 6.20
N ILE A 790 -26.15 1.00 5.60
CA ILE A 790 -26.36 1.17 4.16
C ILE A 790 -25.19 1.95 3.58
N LEU A 791 -24.54 1.40 2.56
CA LEU A 791 -23.38 2.01 1.90
C LEU A 791 -23.80 2.64 0.57
N GLY A 792 -23.74 3.98 0.49
CA GLY A 792 -24.07 4.82 -0.67
C GLY A 792 -25.48 5.41 -0.62
N ALA A 793 -25.61 6.73 -0.73
CA ALA A 793 -26.89 7.46 -0.74
C ALA A 793 -27.35 7.81 -2.16
N GLY A 794 -27.18 6.87 -3.09
CA GLY A 794 -27.88 6.90 -4.38
C GLY A 794 -29.38 6.58 -4.25
N PRO A 795 -30.13 6.53 -5.35
CA PRO A 795 -31.57 6.24 -5.35
C PRO A 795 -31.92 4.95 -4.58
N THR A 796 -31.11 3.90 -4.70
CA THR A 796 -31.29 2.64 -3.96
C THR A 796 -31.08 2.80 -2.46
N GLY A 797 -30.00 3.46 -2.03
CA GLY A 797 -29.70 3.64 -0.61
C GLY A 797 -30.68 4.57 0.10
N LEU A 798 -31.10 5.65 -0.57
CA LEU A 798 -32.15 6.55 -0.07
C LEU A 798 -33.48 5.84 0.12
N SER A 799 -33.89 5.02 -0.87
CA SER A 799 -35.09 4.19 -0.75
C SER A 799 -34.95 3.18 0.40
N ALA A 800 -33.83 2.46 0.51
CA ALA A 800 -33.62 1.51 1.60
C ALA A 800 -33.70 2.18 2.98
N ALA A 801 -33.05 3.34 3.16
CA ALA A 801 -33.06 4.10 4.40
C ALA A 801 -34.46 4.62 4.78
N TYR A 802 -35.23 5.08 3.79
CA TYR A 802 -36.63 5.49 3.99
C TYR A 802 -37.49 4.36 4.57
N HIS A 803 -37.36 3.13 4.04
CA HIS A 803 -38.16 1.98 4.49
C HIS A 803 -37.68 1.37 5.80
N LEU A 804 -36.37 1.34 6.06
CA LEU A 804 -35.80 0.80 7.31
C LEU A 804 -36.03 1.72 8.52
N GLY A 805 -36.28 3.01 8.30
CA GLY A 805 -36.67 3.95 9.34
C GLY A 805 -35.53 4.30 10.30
N LYS A 806 -35.85 4.47 11.59
CA LYS A 806 -34.92 5.04 12.60
C LYS A 806 -33.68 4.19 12.87
N GLU A 807 -33.73 2.88 12.61
CA GLU A 807 -32.63 1.96 12.88
C GLU A 807 -31.59 1.91 11.76
N ALA A 808 -31.80 2.67 10.67
CA ALA A 808 -30.89 2.74 9.54
C ALA A 808 -29.78 3.80 9.75
N VAL A 809 -28.56 3.43 9.36
CA VAL A 809 -27.44 4.35 9.18
C VAL A 809 -27.03 4.32 7.71
N LEU A 810 -27.15 5.45 7.02
CA LEU A 810 -26.83 5.64 5.61
C LEU A 810 -25.55 6.46 5.48
N LEU A 811 -24.54 5.89 4.82
CA LEU A 811 -23.23 6.52 4.62
C LEU A 811 -23.03 6.92 3.14
N GLU A 812 -22.57 8.13 2.89
CA GLU A 812 -22.32 8.69 1.55
C GLU A 812 -20.97 9.41 1.51
N ARG A 813 -20.13 9.09 0.54
CA ARG A 813 -18.80 9.71 0.41
C ARG A 813 -18.84 11.16 -0.05
N ASN A 814 -19.83 11.50 -0.89
CA ASN A 814 -19.97 12.84 -1.44
C ASN A 814 -20.61 13.78 -0.42
N GLU A 815 -20.45 15.09 -0.60
CA GLU A 815 -21.10 16.12 0.23
C GLU A 815 -22.63 16.13 0.07
N ALA A 816 -23.14 15.65 -1.07
CA ALA A 816 -24.57 15.60 -1.39
C ALA A 816 -25.03 14.19 -1.79
N VAL A 817 -26.29 13.86 -1.45
CA VAL A 817 -26.94 12.60 -1.83
C VAL A 817 -27.27 12.56 -3.32
N GLY A 818 -27.51 11.36 -3.84
CA GLY A 818 -27.99 11.14 -5.21
C GLY A 818 -27.09 10.25 -6.07
N GLY A 819 -25.85 10.00 -5.65
CA GLY A 819 -24.92 9.18 -6.44
C GLY A 819 -24.69 9.75 -7.85
N TRP A 820 -25.03 8.99 -8.88
CA TRP A 820 -24.99 9.48 -10.28
C TRP A 820 -26.26 10.22 -10.72
N CYS A 821 -27.29 10.29 -9.87
CA CYS A 821 -28.50 11.07 -10.10
C CYS A 821 -28.37 12.53 -9.59
N ARG A 822 -27.14 13.03 -9.44
CA ARG A 822 -26.84 14.40 -8.97
C ARG A 822 -26.84 15.39 -10.14
N SER A 823 -26.85 16.67 -9.80
CA SER A 823 -26.77 17.79 -10.74
C SER A 823 -25.70 18.80 -10.29
N VAL A 824 -25.07 19.50 -11.22
CA VAL A 824 -24.12 20.59 -11.00
C VAL A 824 -24.69 21.91 -11.51
N ASN A 825 -24.35 23.02 -10.86
CA ASN A 825 -24.67 24.36 -11.33
C ASN A 825 -23.39 25.06 -11.79
N ASP A 826 -23.38 25.55 -13.02
CA ASP A 826 -22.25 26.25 -13.62
C ASP A 826 -22.75 27.49 -14.38
N ARG A 827 -22.39 28.68 -13.88
CA ARG A 827 -22.83 29.99 -14.42
C ARG A 827 -24.35 30.10 -14.63
N GLY A 828 -25.15 29.49 -13.77
CA GLY A 828 -26.61 29.50 -13.85
C GLY A 828 -27.20 28.40 -14.73
N PHE A 829 -26.38 27.60 -15.41
CA PHE A 829 -26.82 26.38 -16.07
C PHE A 829 -26.81 25.22 -15.07
N VAL A 830 -27.88 24.41 -15.08
CA VAL A 830 -27.95 23.18 -14.29
C VAL A 830 -27.75 21.99 -15.21
N PHE A 831 -26.74 21.14 -14.94
CA PHE A 831 -26.43 19.93 -15.70
C PHE A 831 -26.51 18.70 -14.82
N ASP A 832 -27.13 17.62 -15.29
CA ASP A 832 -27.11 16.34 -14.60
C ASP A 832 -25.80 15.57 -14.86
N TYR A 833 -25.46 14.61 -14.02
CA TYR A 833 -24.38 13.64 -14.28
C TYR A 833 -24.81 12.67 -15.39
N ALA A 834 -24.85 13.14 -16.65
CA ALA A 834 -25.51 12.53 -17.82
C ALA A 834 -27.05 12.71 -17.84
N GLY A 835 -27.68 12.42 -18.98
CA GLY A 835 -29.10 12.64 -19.18
C GLY A 835 -30.00 11.72 -18.35
N HIS A 836 -30.83 12.31 -17.49
CA HIS A 836 -31.76 11.61 -16.61
C HIS A 836 -33.22 12.02 -16.85
N ILE A 837 -34.13 11.05 -16.76
CA ILE A 837 -35.58 11.25 -16.89
C ILE A 837 -36.34 10.34 -15.92
N MET A 838 -37.51 10.78 -15.46
CA MET A 838 -38.39 9.99 -14.61
C MET A 838 -39.51 9.34 -15.43
N PHE A 839 -39.60 8.03 -15.41
CA PHE A 839 -40.75 7.27 -15.92
C PHE A 839 -40.88 5.97 -15.12
N SER A 840 -42.11 5.46 -15.01
CA SER A 840 -42.39 4.18 -14.33
C SER A 840 -43.81 3.73 -14.68
N ALA A 841 -44.02 2.41 -14.76
CA ALA A 841 -45.35 1.79 -14.76
C ALA A 841 -45.77 1.33 -13.35
N ASP A 842 -44.85 1.33 -12.39
CA ASP A 842 -45.09 0.91 -11.02
C ASP A 842 -45.81 2.03 -10.23
N PRO A 843 -47.03 1.78 -9.69
CA PRO A 843 -47.81 2.78 -8.97
C PRO A 843 -47.07 3.36 -7.76
N TYR A 844 -46.32 2.54 -7.03
CA TYR A 844 -45.58 2.98 -5.86
C TYR A 844 -44.48 3.99 -6.25
N VAL A 845 -43.78 3.77 -7.36
CA VAL A 845 -42.77 4.72 -7.83
C VAL A 845 -43.40 6.05 -8.25
N LEU A 846 -44.57 6.03 -8.90
CA LEU A 846 -45.29 7.25 -9.28
C LEU A 846 -45.77 8.06 -8.06
N GLU A 847 -46.25 7.37 -7.02
CA GLU A 847 -46.57 7.98 -5.73
C GLU A 847 -45.33 8.59 -5.08
N MET A 848 -44.18 7.91 -5.12
CA MET A 848 -42.92 8.44 -4.63
C MET A 848 -42.50 9.71 -5.38
N TYR A 849 -42.61 9.76 -6.71
CA TYR A 849 -42.31 11.00 -7.46
C TYR A 849 -43.18 12.16 -7.00
N THR A 850 -44.47 11.91 -6.79
CA THR A 850 -45.42 12.92 -6.30
C THR A 850 -45.06 13.39 -4.88
N LEU A 851 -44.74 12.44 -4.00
CA LEU A 851 -44.35 12.71 -2.61
C LEU A 851 -43.05 13.53 -2.51
N LEU A 852 -42.05 13.19 -3.33
CA LEU A 852 -40.71 13.78 -3.25
C LEU A 852 -40.62 15.17 -3.90
N LEU A 853 -41.42 15.44 -4.94
CA LEU A 853 -41.32 16.67 -5.72
C LEU A 853 -42.52 17.62 -5.57
N GLY A 854 -43.71 17.12 -5.22
CA GLY A 854 -44.91 17.95 -5.12
C GLY A 854 -45.16 18.78 -6.39
N GLU A 855 -45.27 20.10 -6.24
CA GLU A 855 -45.47 21.05 -7.35
C GLU A 855 -44.25 21.17 -8.28
N ASN A 856 -43.06 20.69 -7.87
CA ASN A 856 -41.85 20.69 -8.68
C ASN A 856 -41.86 19.57 -9.76
N LEU A 857 -42.86 18.68 -9.75
CA LEU A 857 -42.98 17.58 -10.71
C LEU A 857 -43.56 18.07 -12.04
N HIS A 858 -42.77 18.01 -13.12
CA HIS A 858 -43.24 18.38 -14.45
C HIS A 858 -43.26 17.19 -15.41
N TRP A 859 -44.41 16.92 -16.01
CA TRP A 859 -44.61 15.87 -17.01
C TRP A 859 -44.66 16.45 -18.42
N GLN A 860 -43.97 15.81 -19.35
CA GLN A 860 -43.95 16.20 -20.75
C GLN A 860 -43.81 15.01 -21.71
N ASN A 861 -44.11 15.26 -22.97
CA ASN A 861 -43.99 14.26 -24.03
C ASN A 861 -42.56 14.22 -24.54
N ARG A 862 -42.07 13.02 -24.79
CA ARG A 862 -40.70 12.78 -25.25
C ARG A 862 -40.50 13.25 -26.69
N GLU A 863 -39.41 13.97 -26.91
CA GLU A 863 -38.90 14.34 -28.24
C GLU A 863 -37.47 13.82 -28.40
N ALA A 864 -37.36 12.54 -28.78
CA ALA A 864 -36.09 11.82 -28.92
C ALA A 864 -35.82 11.50 -30.40
N TRP A 865 -34.58 11.72 -30.82
CA TRP A 865 -34.20 11.68 -32.24
C TRP A 865 -32.90 10.90 -32.47
N VAL A 866 -32.66 10.51 -33.71
CA VAL A 866 -31.43 9.88 -34.19
C VAL A 866 -30.86 10.75 -35.30
N TRP A 867 -29.57 11.04 -35.24
CA TRP A 867 -28.84 11.71 -36.32
C TRP A 867 -28.10 10.68 -37.16
N SER A 868 -28.57 10.43 -38.38
CA SER A 868 -27.92 9.52 -39.34
C SER A 868 -28.00 10.11 -40.73
N ASP A 869 -26.95 9.90 -41.53
CA ASP A 869 -26.93 10.28 -42.95
C ASP A 869 -27.28 11.76 -43.23
N GLY A 870 -26.92 12.65 -42.29
CA GLY A 870 -27.13 14.09 -42.42
C GLY A 870 -28.56 14.56 -42.12
N VAL A 871 -29.42 13.69 -41.57
CA VAL A 871 -30.81 14.04 -41.22
C VAL A 871 -31.17 13.59 -39.80
N TYR A 872 -32.16 14.26 -39.21
CA TYR A 872 -32.77 13.86 -37.95
C TYR A 872 -34.02 13.01 -38.23
N THR A 873 -34.06 11.79 -37.68
CA THR A 873 -35.27 10.96 -37.64
C THR A 873 -35.73 10.69 -36.21
N ARG A 874 -37.02 10.46 -36.01
CA ARG A 874 -37.56 10.19 -34.67
C ARG A 874 -37.05 8.84 -34.15
N TYR A 875 -36.89 8.74 -32.83
CA TYR A 875 -36.68 7.43 -32.19
C TYR A 875 -38.03 6.69 -32.01
N PRO A 876 -38.09 5.37 -32.25
CA PRO A 876 -36.98 4.46 -32.56
C PRO A 876 -36.63 4.39 -34.06
N PHE A 877 -35.34 4.33 -34.39
CA PHE A 877 -34.82 4.34 -35.77
C PHE A 877 -35.51 3.30 -36.66
N GLN A 878 -35.64 2.07 -36.15
CA GLN A 878 -36.23 0.95 -36.86
C GLN A 878 -37.69 1.18 -37.28
N GLY A 879 -38.45 2.03 -36.58
CA GLY A 879 -39.85 2.34 -36.89
C GLY A 879 -40.08 3.74 -37.46
N ALA A 880 -39.01 4.49 -37.79
CA ALA A 880 -39.09 5.88 -38.22
C ALA A 880 -38.05 6.18 -39.31
N LEU A 881 -38.12 5.44 -40.40
CA LEU A 881 -37.20 5.55 -41.54
C LEU A 881 -37.53 6.72 -42.47
N TYR A 882 -38.73 7.30 -42.35
CA TYR A 882 -39.19 8.42 -43.15
C TYR A 882 -38.25 9.63 -43.01
N GLY A 883 -37.83 10.19 -44.14
CA GLY A 883 -36.88 11.31 -44.21
C GLY A 883 -35.42 10.91 -44.39
N LEU A 884 -35.05 9.63 -44.23
CA LEU A 884 -33.73 9.13 -44.62
C LEU A 884 -33.53 9.14 -46.14
N PRO A 885 -32.28 9.14 -46.64
CA PRO A 885 -32.02 8.97 -48.06
C PRO A 885 -32.68 7.69 -48.61
N ALA A 886 -33.29 7.78 -49.79
CA ALA A 886 -34.05 6.67 -50.39
C ALA A 886 -33.24 5.35 -50.51
N ALA A 887 -31.93 5.45 -50.70
CA ALA A 887 -31.04 4.28 -50.72
C ALA A 887 -30.94 3.59 -49.35
N VAL A 888 -30.88 4.37 -48.26
CA VAL A 888 -30.83 3.87 -46.88
C VAL A 888 -32.17 3.22 -46.51
N ILE A 889 -33.30 3.87 -46.83
CA ILE A 889 -34.64 3.31 -46.62
C ILE A 889 -34.77 1.95 -47.32
N LYS A 890 -34.34 1.88 -48.58
CA LYS A 890 -34.36 0.63 -49.36
C LYS A 890 -33.52 -0.47 -48.69
N GLU A 891 -32.31 -0.17 -48.23
CA GLU A 891 -31.46 -1.15 -47.54
C GLU A 891 -32.11 -1.64 -46.24
N CYS A 892 -32.69 -0.75 -45.44
CA CYS A 892 -33.39 -1.09 -44.21
C CYS A 892 -34.61 -1.99 -44.46
N LEU A 893 -35.47 -1.64 -45.41
CA LEU A 893 -36.67 -2.42 -45.74
C LEU A 893 -36.32 -3.81 -46.29
N LEU A 894 -35.39 -3.89 -47.26
CA LEU A 894 -34.96 -5.19 -47.81
C LEU A 894 -34.32 -6.06 -46.74
N GLY A 895 -33.49 -5.49 -45.87
CA GLY A 895 -32.89 -6.21 -44.75
C GLY A 895 -33.93 -6.79 -43.80
N ALA A 896 -34.94 -6.01 -43.41
CA ALA A 896 -36.01 -6.47 -42.52
C ALA A 896 -36.88 -7.58 -43.16
N ILE A 897 -37.17 -7.47 -44.47
CA ILE A 897 -37.89 -8.52 -45.22
C ILE A 897 -37.06 -9.80 -45.28
N GLU A 898 -35.77 -9.71 -45.63
CA GLU A 898 -34.86 -10.85 -45.69
C GLU A 898 -34.73 -11.55 -44.33
N ALA A 899 -34.66 -10.79 -43.24
CA ALA A 899 -34.58 -11.33 -41.89
C ALA A 899 -35.85 -12.11 -41.49
N ARG A 900 -37.03 -11.66 -41.94
CA ARG A 900 -38.32 -12.30 -41.60
C ARG A 900 -38.67 -13.51 -42.46
N TYR A 901 -38.33 -13.49 -43.75
CA TYR A 901 -38.77 -14.52 -44.71
C TYR A 901 -37.62 -15.37 -45.30
N GLY A 902 -36.36 -15.02 -45.03
CA GLY A 902 -35.21 -15.70 -45.62
C GLY A 902 -34.99 -15.36 -47.10
N ARG A 903 -33.73 -15.50 -47.57
CA ARG A 903 -33.34 -15.15 -48.96
C ARG A 903 -34.01 -16.02 -50.03
N THR A 904 -34.52 -17.20 -49.68
CA THR A 904 -35.08 -18.19 -50.61
C THR A 904 -36.57 -17.98 -50.94
N ASP A 905 -37.33 -17.20 -50.14
CA ASP A 905 -38.78 -17.03 -50.31
C ASP A 905 -39.21 -15.70 -50.95
N LEU A 906 -38.26 -14.91 -51.48
CA LEU A 906 -38.56 -13.67 -52.22
C LEU A 906 -39.37 -13.89 -53.52
N LYS A 907 -39.62 -15.14 -53.94
CA LYS A 907 -40.56 -15.49 -55.00
C LYS A 907 -42.03 -15.45 -54.57
N ALA A 908 -42.33 -15.60 -53.28
CA ALA A 908 -43.70 -15.65 -52.75
C ALA A 908 -44.32 -14.27 -52.48
N VAL A 909 -43.52 -13.20 -52.43
CA VAL A 909 -43.97 -11.82 -52.14
C VAL A 909 -44.78 -11.21 -53.30
N ARG A 910 -44.88 -11.90 -54.44
CA ARG A 910 -45.61 -11.41 -55.62
C ARG A 910 -47.12 -11.73 -55.64
N ASP A 911 -47.60 -12.60 -54.75
CA ASP A 911 -48.98 -13.14 -54.79
C ASP A 911 -49.93 -12.61 -53.68
N LEU A 912 -49.54 -11.59 -52.91
CA LEU A 912 -50.34 -11.04 -51.80
C LEU A 912 -51.31 -9.91 -52.20
N ALA A 913 -51.75 -9.86 -53.47
CA ALA A 913 -52.64 -8.80 -53.96
C ALA A 913 -54.15 -9.10 -53.90
N ASP A 914 -54.59 -10.29 -53.51
CA ASP A 914 -56.02 -10.64 -53.53
C ASP A 914 -56.43 -11.49 -52.31
N LYS A 915 -56.94 -10.83 -51.27
CA LYS A 915 -58.16 -11.24 -50.53
C LYS A 915 -58.43 -10.31 -49.35
N ASP A 916 -59.36 -9.40 -49.61
CA ASP A 916 -60.17 -8.68 -48.65
C ASP A 916 -61.20 -9.63 -48.01
N CYS A 917 -61.40 -9.54 -46.69
CA CYS A 917 -62.71 -9.74 -46.08
C CYS A 917 -62.75 -9.17 -44.65
N CYS A 918 -63.63 -8.19 -44.50
CA CYS A 918 -63.85 -7.26 -43.40
C CYS A 918 -64.43 -7.85 -42.08
N ALA A 919 -64.51 -6.93 -41.10
CA ALA A 919 -65.32 -6.90 -39.86
C ALA A 919 -64.70 -7.66 -38.67
N ASP A 920 -64.32 -7.04 -37.55
CA ASP A 920 -65.03 -6.03 -36.77
C ASP A 920 -64.07 -5.09 -36.00
N GLY A 921 -64.56 -3.91 -35.65
CA GLY A 921 -63.80 -2.92 -34.89
C GLY A 921 -63.68 -3.28 -33.42
N THR A 922 -62.48 -3.61 -32.98
CA THR A 922 -61.90 -3.23 -31.68
C THR A 922 -60.39 -3.31 -31.79
N VAL A 923 -59.73 -2.19 -32.12
CA VAL A 923 -58.29 -2.09 -31.93
C VAL A 923 -58.08 -1.79 -30.45
N SER A 924 -57.81 -2.81 -29.65
CA SER A 924 -57.15 -2.60 -28.37
C SER A 924 -55.73 -2.11 -28.69
N ALA A 925 -55.48 -0.83 -28.43
CA ALA A 925 -54.17 -0.18 -28.55
C ALA A 925 -53.19 -0.61 -27.44
N GLU A 926 -53.15 -1.91 -27.16
CA GLU A 926 -52.31 -2.51 -26.11
C GLU A 926 -51.73 -3.82 -26.67
N GLY A 927 -50.57 -3.71 -27.32
CA GLY A 927 -49.82 -4.84 -27.83
C GLY A 927 -48.34 -4.64 -27.53
N ASP A 928 -47.94 -4.92 -26.29
CA ASP A 928 -46.54 -4.96 -25.90
C ASP A 928 -45.81 -6.06 -26.70
N CYS A 929 -44.87 -5.65 -27.55
CA CYS A 929 -44.02 -6.55 -28.33
C CYS A 929 -43.01 -7.21 -27.38
N THR A 930 -43.26 -8.47 -27.03
CA THR A 930 -42.39 -9.27 -26.15
C THR A 930 -41.44 -10.15 -26.98
N LEU A 931 -40.20 -10.32 -26.48
CA LEU A 931 -39.20 -11.22 -27.08
C LEU A 931 -39.78 -12.65 -27.19
N THR A 932 -39.68 -13.27 -28.37
CA THR A 932 -40.16 -14.65 -28.57
C THR A 932 -39.23 -15.68 -27.91
N ALA A 933 -39.69 -16.92 -27.76
CA ALA A 933 -38.85 -18.02 -27.26
C ALA A 933 -37.64 -18.29 -28.18
N GLU A 934 -37.81 -18.12 -29.49
CA GLU A 934 -36.74 -18.29 -30.48
C GLU A 934 -35.72 -17.14 -30.46
N ASP A 935 -36.12 -15.93 -30.08
CA ASP A 935 -35.21 -14.77 -29.93
C ASP A 935 -34.26 -14.95 -28.74
N LYS A 936 -34.69 -15.68 -27.69
CA LYS A 936 -33.90 -16.02 -26.51
C LYS A 936 -32.81 -17.06 -26.78
N GLU A 937 -32.88 -17.76 -27.91
CA GLU A 937 -31.87 -18.76 -28.32
C GLU A 937 -30.71 -18.16 -29.13
N CYS A 938 -30.72 -16.85 -29.41
CA CYS A 938 -29.59 -16.21 -30.09
C CYS A 938 -28.33 -16.24 -29.19
N PRO A 939 -27.18 -16.69 -29.72
CA PRO A 939 -25.98 -16.89 -28.91
C PRO A 939 -25.41 -15.57 -28.37
N ASP A 940 -25.61 -14.46 -29.08
CA ASP A 940 -25.03 -13.15 -28.76
C ASP A 940 -25.88 -11.98 -29.31
N PHE A 941 -25.55 -10.77 -28.88
CA PHE A 941 -26.30 -9.56 -29.21
C PHE A 941 -26.16 -9.13 -30.68
N GLU A 942 -25.03 -9.40 -31.33
CA GLU A 942 -24.85 -9.11 -32.75
C GLU A 942 -25.75 -10.01 -33.61
N SER A 943 -25.75 -11.30 -33.32
CA SER A 943 -26.63 -12.29 -33.94
C SER A 943 -28.11 -11.91 -33.78
N PHE A 944 -28.50 -11.44 -32.59
CA PHE A 944 -29.85 -10.92 -32.34
C PHE A 944 -30.18 -9.72 -33.24
N ILE A 945 -29.30 -8.71 -33.33
CA ILE A 945 -29.50 -7.51 -34.16
C ILE A 945 -29.77 -7.88 -35.62
N TYR A 946 -28.96 -8.76 -36.20
CA TYR A 946 -29.12 -9.18 -37.59
C TYR A 946 -30.41 -9.97 -37.80
N ARG A 947 -30.77 -10.85 -36.87
CA ARG A 947 -31.98 -11.67 -36.97
C ARG A 947 -33.26 -10.84 -36.82
N THR A 948 -33.27 -9.87 -35.92
CA THR A 948 -34.47 -9.09 -35.59
C THR A 948 -34.72 -7.96 -36.56
N TRP A 949 -33.69 -7.20 -36.96
CA TRP A 949 -33.86 -6.00 -37.78
C TRP A 949 -33.23 -6.07 -39.17
N GLY A 950 -32.43 -7.11 -39.44
CA GLY A 950 -31.80 -7.30 -40.74
C GLY A 950 -30.60 -6.38 -41.01
N ALA A 951 -29.87 -6.69 -42.08
CA ALA A 951 -28.56 -6.10 -42.37
C ALA A 951 -28.59 -4.58 -42.59
N GLY A 952 -29.69 -4.01 -43.10
CA GLY A 952 -29.80 -2.57 -43.35
C GLY A 952 -29.85 -1.76 -42.05
N ILE A 953 -30.79 -2.07 -41.15
CA ILE A 953 -30.90 -1.41 -39.84
C ILE A 953 -29.67 -1.69 -38.98
N ALA A 954 -29.12 -2.91 -39.06
CA ALA A 954 -27.87 -3.28 -38.40
C ALA A 954 -26.72 -2.33 -38.79
N LYS A 955 -26.53 -2.11 -40.09
CA LYS A 955 -25.45 -1.28 -40.66
C LYS A 955 -25.58 0.19 -40.29
N HIS A 956 -26.77 0.77 -40.44
CA HIS A 956 -26.96 2.23 -40.35
C HIS A 956 -27.17 2.75 -38.92
N PHE A 957 -27.58 1.89 -37.99
CA PHE A 957 -27.83 2.33 -36.61
C PHE A 957 -27.36 1.32 -35.57
N ALA A 958 -27.90 0.10 -35.57
CA ALA A 958 -27.81 -0.77 -34.40
C ALA A 958 -26.37 -1.20 -34.06
N ILE A 959 -25.58 -1.64 -35.04
CA ILE A 959 -24.18 -2.05 -34.82
C ILE A 959 -23.28 -0.85 -34.47
N PRO A 960 -23.21 0.23 -35.27
CA PRO A 960 -22.29 1.34 -34.98
C PRO A 960 -22.62 2.03 -33.64
N TYR A 961 -23.91 2.23 -33.33
CA TYR A 961 -24.33 2.81 -32.06
C TYR A 961 -23.94 1.93 -30.86
N ASN A 962 -24.21 0.62 -30.93
CA ASN A 962 -23.90 -0.29 -29.82
C ASN A 962 -22.38 -0.51 -29.63
N LYS A 963 -21.58 -0.54 -30.70
CA LYS A 963 -20.11 -0.55 -30.58
C LYS A 963 -19.59 0.69 -29.88
N LYS A 964 -20.20 1.85 -30.13
CA LYS A 964 -19.81 3.11 -29.53
C LYS A 964 -20.08 3.13 -28.02
N ILE A 965 -21.29 2.73 -27.58
CA ILE A 965 -21.65 2.73 -26.16
C ILE A 965 -20.96 1.62 -25.36
N TRP A 966 -20.91 0.38 -25.88
CA TRP A 966 -20.46 -0.78 -25.09
C TRP A 966 -18.96 -1.00 -25.14
N LYS A 967 -18.25 -0.50 -26.17
CA LYS A 967 -16.78 -0.61 -26.30
C LYS A 967 -16.23 -2.04 -26.17
N VAL A 968 -17.08 -3.05 -26.34
CA VAL A 968 -16.74 -4.48 -26.38
C VAL A 968 -17.34 -5.12 -27.63
N PRO A 969 -16.78 -6.24 -28.12
CA PRO A 969 -17.39 -7.00 -29.20
C PRO A 969 -18.83 -7.40 -28.85
N LEU A 970 -19.79 -7.09 -29.72
CA LEU A 970 -21.21 -7.41 -29.48
C LEU A 970 -21.47 -8.93 -29.49
N THR A 971 -20.56 -9.69 -30.08
CA THR A 971 -20.51 -11.16 -30.03
C THR A 971 -20.17 -11.73 -28.65
N GLU A 972 -19.66 -10.91 -27.73
CA GLU A 972 -19.38 -11.32 -26.34
C GLU A 972 -20.55 -10.99 -25.40
N MET A 973 -21.57 -10.25 -25.87
CA MET A 973 -22.69 -9.81 -25.07
C MET A 973 -23.88 -10.77 -25.20
N GLU A 974 -24.42 -11.21 -24.07
CA GLU A 974 -25.66 -11.99 -24.04
C GLU A 974 -26.92 -11.10 -24.21
N THR A 975 -28.08 -11.74 -24.38
CA THR A 975 -29.35 -11.10 -24.78
C THR A 975 -30.37 -10.97 -23.64
N SER A 976 -30.06 -11.45 -22.44
CA SER A 976 -30.97 -11.51 -21.28
C SER A 976 -31.49 -10.12 -20.83
N TRP A 977 -30.73 -9.05 -21.07
CA TRP A 977 -31.02 -7.68 -20.63
C TRP A 977 -31.95 -6.89 -21.56
N LEU A 978 -32.31 -7.43 -22.73
CA LEU A 978 -33.04 -6.72 -23.78
C LEU A 978 -34.54 -6.51 -23.47
N GLY A 979 -35.12 -7.36 -22.61
CA GLY A 979 -36.56 -7.41 -22.34
C GLY A 979 -37.14 -6.04 -21.92
N GLY A 980 -38.08 -5.53 -22.73
CA GLY A 980 -38.82 -4.28 -22.46
C GLY A 980 -38.06 -2.96 -22.68
N ARG A 981 -36.80 -3.01 -23.16
CA ARG A 981 -35.94 -1.82 -23.30
C ARG A 981 -35.66 -1.42 -24.73
N VAL A 982 -35.68 -2.40 -25.62
CA VAL A 982 -35.44 -2.23 -27.04
C VAL A 982 -36.77 -2.32 -27.78
N PRO A 983 -37.19 -1.27 -28.52
CA PRO A 983 -38.44 -1.33 -29.29
C PRO A 983 -38.34 -2.36 -30.42
N LEU A 984 -39.36 -3.21 -30.54
CA LEU A 984 -39.41 -4.28 -31.53
C LEU A 984 -40.61 -4.05 -32.46
N PRO A 985 -40.54 -3.09 -33.40
CA PRO A 985 -41.62 -2.91 -34.36
C PRO A 985 -41.71 -4.13 -35.28
N ASP A 986 -42.93 -4.51 -35.65
CA ASP A 986 -43.14 -5.52 -36.67
C ASP A 986 -42.83 -4.98 -38.08
N LEU A 987 -42.80 -5.87 -39.07
CA LEU A 987 -42.48 -5.48 -40.44
C LEU A 987 -43.47 -4.46 -41.03
N ALA A 988 -44.76 -4.52 -40.65
CA ALA A 988 -45.75 -3.57 -41.15
C ALA A 988 -45.48 -2.16 -40.60
N GLN A 989 -45.15 -2.06 -39.31
CA GLN A 989 -44.76 -0.80 -38.67
C GLN A 989 -43.46 -0.22 -39.23
N ILE A 990 -42.48 -1.07 -39.59
CA ILE A 990 -41.25 -0.62 -40.28
C ILE A 990 -41.58 -0.04 -41.67
N ILE A 991 -42.48 -0.67 -42.42
CA ILE A 991 -42.91 -0.19 -43.75
C ILE A 991 -43.68 1.12 -43.64
N GLU A 992 -44.67 1.19 -42.74
CA GLU A 992 -45.46 2.40 -42.49
C GLU A 992 -44.56 3.58 -42.08
N GLY A 993 -43.63 3.34 -41.15
CA GLY A 993 -42.65 4.32 -40.71
C GLY A 993 -41.62 4.74 -41.77
N ALA A 994 -41.57 4.07 -42.92
CA ALA A 994 -40.79 4.48 -44.08
C ALA A 994 -41.61 5.33 -45.09
N LEU A 995 -42.93 5.17 -45.10
CA LEU A 995 -43.84 5.85 -46.02
C LEU A 995 -44.36 7.19 -45.48
N GLU A 996 -44.55 7.28 -44.16
CA GLU A 996 -45.12 8.47 -43.51
C GLU A 996 -44.34 8.87 -42.25
N PRO A 997 -44.36 10.16 -41.85
CA PRO A 997 -43.77 10.61 -40.60
C PRO A 997 -44.41 9.93 -39.38
N SER A 998 -43.59 9.43 -38.45
CA SER A 998 -44.08 8.85 -37.20
C SER A 998 -44.75 9.91 -36.31
N ALA A 999 -46.05 9.74 -36.05
CA ALA A 999 -46.89 10.75 -35.39
C ALA A 999 -46.92 10.66 -33.84
N LYS A 1000 -46.39 9.59 -33.22
CA LYS A 1000 -46.46 9.39 -31.76
C LYS A 1000 -45.12 8.91 -31.18
N PRO A 1001 -44.68 9.43 -30.01
CA PRO A 1001 -43.57 8.84 -29.27
C PRO A 1001 -43.94 7.41 -28.81
N VAL A 1002 -43.06 6.44 -29.05
CA VAL A 1002 -43.25 5.01 -28.70
C VAL A 1002 -42.26 4.56 -27.62
N GLY A 1003 -42.71 3.70 -26.71
CA GLY A 1003 -41.90 3.08 -25.66
C GLY A 1003 -42.28 3.51 -24.23
N PRO A 1004 -41.71 2.85 -23.20
CA PRO A 1004 -42.12 3.06 -21.80
C PRO A 1004 -41.84 4.48 -21.27
N ASN A 1005 -41.01 5.25 -21.95
CA ASN A 1005 -40.67 6.63 -21.65
C ASN A 1005 -41.24 7.63 -22.68
N ALA A 1006 -42.26 7.25 -23.46
CA ALA A 1006 -42.95 8.13 -24.42
C ALA A 1006 -43.47 9.42 -23.77
N ARG A 1007 -43.86 9.34 -22.50
CA ARG A 1007 -44.06 10.46 -21.60
C ARG A 1007 -43.10 10.31 -20.44
N PHE A 1008 -42.46 11.39 -20.03
CA PHE A 1008 -41.52 11.38 -18.91
C PHE A 1008 -41.73 12.61 -18.03
N ALA A 1009 -41.25 12.54 -16.80
CA ALA A 1009 -41.19 13.65 -15.89
C ALA A 1009 -39.77 14.11 -15.63
N TYR A 1010 -39.64 15.38 -15.28
CA TYR A 1010 -38.41 16.03 -14.87
C TYR A 1010 -38.72 17.11 -13.81
N PRO A 1011 -37.84 17.39 -12.84
CA PRO A 1011 -38.06 18.47 -11.88
C PRO A 1011 -38.03 19.85 -12.55
N LEU A 1012 -38.96 20.75 -12.20
CA LEU A 1012 -38.91 22.12 -12.73
C LEU A 1012 -37.64 22.84 -12.26
N GLN A 1013 -37.28 22.75 -11.00
CA GLN A 1013 -36.11 23.43 -10.43
C GLN A 1013 -35.16 22.42 -9.77
N GLY A 1014 -33.86 22.74 -9.81
CA GLY A 1014 -32.82 22.00 -9.09
C GLY A 1014 -32.27 20.77 -9.83
N GLY A 1015 -32.68 20.53 -11.07
CA GLY A 1015 -32.25 19.36 -11.84
C GLY A 1015 -32.68 18.03 -11.21
N PHE A 1016 -32.09 16.91 -11.64
CA PHE A 1016 -32.44 15.60 -11.11
C PHE A 1016 -32.04 15.43 -9.62
N GLN A 1017 -31.09 16.24 -9.13
CA GLN A 1017 -30.76 16.38 -7.71
C GLN A 1017 -31.99 16.67 -6.84
N ALA A 1018 -32.99 17.41 -7.35
CA ALA A 1018 -34.19 17.74 -6.59
C ALA A 1018 -34.98 16.48 -6.18
N LEU A 1019 -35.06 15.47 -7.05
CA LEU A 1019 -35.72 14.21 -6.74
C LEU A 1019 -35.01 13.47 -5.60
N MET A 1020 -33.66 13.47 -5.63
CA MET A 1020 -32.85 12.82 -4.60
C MET A 1020 -32.96 13.56 -3.26
N SER A 1021 -32.95 14.89 -3.32
CA SER A 1021 -33.04 15.76 -2.14
C SER A 1021 -34.42 15.71 -1.48
N GLY A 1022 -35.47 15.38 -2.22
CA GLY A 1022 -36.82 15.16 -1.70
C GLY A 1022 -36.91 14.05 -0.65
N PHE A 1023 -35.95 13.11 -0.62
CA PHE A 1023 -35.91 12.07 0.42
C PHE A 1023 -35.48 12.62 1.77
N LEU A 1024 -34.61 13.63 1.81
CA LEU A 1024 -33.99 14.14 3.03
C LEU A 1024 -35.01 14.45 4.15
N PRO A 1025 -36.12 15.19 3.91
CA PRO A 1025 -37.11 15.44 4.96
C PRO A 1025 -37.90 14.19 5.39
N LEU A 1026 -37.84 13.10 4.64
CA LEU A 1026 -38.56 11.84 4.90
C LEU A 1026 -37.69 10.79 5.59
N LEU A 1027 -36.37 10.95 5.59
CA LEU A 1027 -35.45 10.03 6.26
C LEU A 1027 -35.61 10.12 7.78
N LYS A 1028 -35.84 8.96 8.40
CA LYS A 1028 -35.95 8.84 9.87
C LYS A 1028 -34.67 8.33 10.53
N GLY A 1029 -33.80 7.69 9.75
CA GLY A 1029 -32.51 7.17 10.19
C GLY A 1029 -31.39 8.22 10.11
N THR A 1030 -30.18 7.82 10.45
CA THR A 1030 -29.00 8.70 10.39
C THR A 1030 -28.43 8.71 8.97
N LEU A 1031 -28.27 9.90 8.36
CA LEU A 1031 -27.51 10.10 7.13
C LEU A 1031 -26.19 10.79 7.47
N LYS A 1032 -25.06 10.23 7.01
CA LYS A 1032 -23.73 10.86 7.09
C LYS A 1032 -23.14 11.01 5.69
N THR A 1033 -23.03 12.26 5.22
CA THR A 1033 -22.29 12.64 4.00
C THR A 1033 -20.80 12.87 4.31
N GLY A 1034 -19.94 12.93 3.29
CA GLY A 1034 -18.48 12.99 3.48
C GLY A 1034 -17.87 11.73 4.12
N ALA A 1035 -18.62 10.62 4.18
CA ALA A 1035 -18.22 9.36 4.78
C ALA A 1035 -17.59 8.42 3.74
N GLU A 1036 -16.29 8.57 3.51
CA GLU A 1036 -15.54 7.69 2.60
C GLU A 1036 -15.16 6.38 3.29
N ILE A 1037 -15.49 5.25 2.65
CA ILE A 1037 -15.19 3.91 3.15
C ILE A 1037 -13.83 3.46 2.60
N VAL A 1038 -12.91 3.08 3.49
CA VAL A 1038 -11.55 2.64 3.10
C VAL A 1038 -11.33 1.14 3.28
N ARG A 1039 -12.11 0.48 4.15
CA ARG A 1039 -11.94 -0.95 4.42
C ARG A 1039 -13.22 -1.62 4.90
N ILE A 1040 -13.48 -2.84 4.43
CA ILE A 1040 -14.60 -3.68 4.87
C ILE A 1040 -14.05 -5.02 5.39
N GLN A 1041 -14.52 -5.43 6.55
CA GLN A 1041 -14.09 -6.63 7.27
C GLN A 1041 -15.28 -7.58 7.47
N PRO A 1042 -15.58 -8.49 6.52
CA PRO A 1042 -16.80 -9.29 6.54
C PRO A 1042 -16.90 -10.24 7.73
N ALA A 1043 -15.81 -10.93 8.09
CA ALA A 1043 -15.78 -11.85 9.23
C ALA A 1043 -16.05 -11.15 10.55
N GLN A 1044 -15.59 -9.90 10.70
CA GLN A 1044 -15.83 -9.06 11.86
C GLN A 1044 -17.09 -8.19 11.75
N ARG A 1045 -17.87 -8.29 10.66
CA ARG A 1045 -19.03 -7.43 10.35
C ARG A 1045 -18.78 -5.94 10.61
N ARG A 1046 -17.68 -5.42 10.06
CA ARG A 1046 -17.22 -4.05 10.32
C ARG A 1046 -16.88 -3.29 9.05
N VAL A 1047 -17.22 -2.00 9.04
CA VAL A 1047 -16.85 -1.03 8.01
C VAL A 1047 -16.02 0.09 8.63
N ILE A 1048 -14.95 0.52 7.96
CA ILE A 1048 -14.01 1.55 8.42
C ILE A 1048 -13.98 2.71 7.43
N LEU A 1049 -14.13 3.93 7.96
CA LEU A 1049 -14.11 5.17 7.19
C LEU A 1049 -12.71 5.81 7.14
N SER A 1050 -12.48 6.72 6.20
CA SER A 1050 -11.20 7.44 6.02
C SER A 1050 -10.88 8.37 7.20
N ASP A 1051 -11.91 8.89 7.88
CA ASP A 1051 -11.80 9.66 9.13
C ASP A 1051 -11.50 8.79 10.36
N GLY A 1052 -11.33 7.48 10.18
CA GLY A 1052 -11.02 6.52 11.23
C GLY A 1052 -12.25 5.96 11.96
N GLN A 1053 -13.45 6.48 11.72
CA GLN A 1053 -14.68 5.95 12.35
C GLN A 1053 -14.97 4.51 11.91
N ARG A 1054 -15.55 3.74 12.85
CA ARG A 1054 -15.82 2.32 12.67
C ARG A 1054 -17.29 2.05 12.90
N TYR A 1055 -17.95 1.40 11.95
CA TYR A 1055 -19.33 0.92 12.09
C TYR A 1055 -19.35 -0.59 12.22
N GLN A 1056 -19.99 -1.08 13.29
CA GLN A 1056 -20.30 -2.49 13.48
C GLN A 1056 -21.73 -2.71 13.00
N TYR A 1057 -21.96 -3.69 12.14
CA TYR A 1057 -23.29 -3.94 11.58
C TYR A 1057 -23.86 -5.31 11.96
N GLU A 1058 -25.19 -5.36 12.16
CA GLU A 1058 -25.90 -6.64 12.19
C GLU A 1058 -26.21 -7.11 10.78
N SER A 1059 -26.77 -6.23 9.96
CA SER A 1059 -27.02 -6.42 8.53
C SER A 1059 -26.52 -5.22 7.72
N LEU A 1060 -25.94 -5.50 6.55
CA LEU A 1060 -25.40 -4.48 5.66
C LEU A 1060 -26.09 -4.54 4.29
N ILE A 1061 -26.52 -3.39 3.77
CA ILE A 1061 -26.95 -3.22 2.38
C ILE A 1061 -25.85 -2.46 1.64
N SER A 1062 -25.25 -3.09 0.64
CA SER A 1062 -24.29 -2.44 -0.24
C SER A 1062 -24.99 -1.96 -1.51
N THR A 1063 -24.75 -0.71 -1.89
CA THR A 1063 -25.10 -0.17 -3.22
C THR A 1063 -23.87 0.18 -4.06
N LEU A 1064 -22.67 -0.11 -3.53
CA LEU A 1064 -21.38 0.13 -4.18
C LEU A 1064 -21.17 -0.77 -5.41
N PRO A 1065 -20.33 -0.35 -6.38
CA PRO A 1065 -19.88 -1.23 -7.45
C PRO A 1065 -19.26 -2.52 -6.91
N LEU A 1066 -19.71 -3.65 -7.43
CA LEU A 1066 -19.36 -4.98 -6.91
C LEU A 1066 -17.84 -5.25 -6.94
N PRO A 1067 -17.07 -4.91 -8.00
CA PRO A 1067 -15.61 -5.03 -7.98
C PRO A 1067 -14.95 -4.15 -6.90
N GLU A 1068 -15.43 -2.91 -6.73
CA GLU A 1068 -14.90 -2.00 -5.72
C GLU A 1068 -15.20 -2.48 -4.29
N LEU A 1069 -16.40 -3.05 -4.07
CA LEU A 1069 -16.77 -3.66 -2.80
C LEU A 1069 -15.78 -4.77 -2.40
N ILE A 1070 -15.43 -5.65 -3.35
CA ILE A 1070 -14.46 -6.73 -3.12
C ILE A 1070 -13.03 -6.17 -2.98
N ARG A 1071 -12.66 -5.14 -3.75
CA ARG A 1071 -11.37 -4.46 -3.62
C ARG A 1071 -11.17 -3.88 -2.22
N MET A 1072 -12.20 -3.24 -1.65
CA MET A 1072 -12.19 -2.68 -0.28
C MET A 1072 -12.09 -3.77 0.82
N MET A 1073 -12.39 -5.03 0.49
CA MET A 1073 -12.17 -6.17 1.39
C MET A 1073 -10.72 -6.70 1.30
N GLY A 1074 -10.02 -6.49 0.18
CA GLY A 1074 -8.65 -6.93 -0.01
C GLY A 1074 -8.48 -8.43 0.24
N THR A 1075 -7.45 -8.82 1.00
CA THR A 1075 -7.17 -10.22 1.35
C THR A 1075 -8.21 -10.88 2.26
N PHE A 1076 -9.20 -10.15 2.78
CA PHE A 1076 -10.34 -10.76 3.48
C PHE A 1076 -11.30 -11.50 2.54
N ALA A 1077 -11.24 -11.22 1.23
CA ALA A 1077 -11.94 -11.99 0.21
C ALA A 1077 -11.02 -13.11 -0.32
N PRO A 1078 -11.49 -14.38 -0.37
CA PRO A 1078 -10.73 -15.48 -0.97
C PRO A 1078 -10.31 -15.17 -2.42
N GLN A 1079 -9.20 -15.76 -2.86
CA GLN A 1079 -8.68 -15.55 -4.21
C GLN A 1079 -9.73 -15.78 -5.30
N GLU A 1080 -10.49 -16.88 -5.24
CA GLU A 1080 -11.55 -17.19 -6.22
C GLU A 1080 -12.65 -16.11 -6.29
N ILE A 1081 -12.91 -15.40 -5.19
CA ILE A 1081 -13.88 -14.30 -5.14
C ILE A 1081 -13.27 -13.04 -5.75
N ARG A 1082 -11.99 -12.76 -5.48
CA ARG A 1082 -11.24 -11.65 -6.09
C ARG A 1082 -11.13 -11.82 -7.61
N GLU A 1083 -10.87 -13.04 -8.09
CA GLU A 1083 -10.84 -13.37 -9.52
C GLU A 1083 -12.22 -13.23 -10.18
N ALA A 1084 -13.29 -13.75 -9.54
CA ALA A 1084 -14.65 -13.58 -10.04
C ALA A 1084 -15.05 -12.09 -10.13
N ALA A 1085 -14.61 -11.26 -9.17
CA ALA A 1085 -14.87 -9.83 -9.18
C ALA A 1085 -14.08 -9.09 -10.28
N ALA A 1086 -12.81 -9.46 -10.49
CA ALA A 1086 -11.97 -8.92 -11.56
C ALA A 1086 -12.51 -9.25 -12.97
N GLY A 1087 -13.23 -10.36 -13.11
CA GLY A 1087 -13.88 -10.76 -14.37
C GLY A 1087 -15.16 -9.99 -14.73
N LEU A 1088 -15.62 -9.04 -13.91
CA LEU A 1088 -16.84 -8.26 -14.18
C LEU A 1088 -16.53 -7.00 -15.01
N LYS A 1089 -17.05 -6.95 -16.24
CA LYS A 1089 -16.79 -5.84 -17.19
C LYS A 1089 -17.80 -4.68 -17.07
N PHE A 1090 -17.32 -3.45 -17.32
CA PHE A 1090 -18.14 -2.24 -17.39
C PHE A 1090 -17.56 -1.19 -18.36
N THR A 1091 -18.35 -0.18 -18.74
CA THR A 1091 -17.86 1.05 -19.38
C THR A 1091 -18.09 2.27 -18.50
N SER A 1092 -17.23 3.29 -18.66
CA SER A 1092 -17.33 4.58 -17.98
C SER A 1092 -17.85 5.65 -18.95
N VAL A 1093 -18.42 6.73 -18.41
CA VAL A 1093 -18.95 7.86 -19.21
C VAL A 1093 -18.30 9.16 -18.78
N ARG A 1094 -17.76 9.90 -19.76
CA ARG A 1094 -17.35 11.29 -19.63
C ARG A 1094 -18.40 12.18 -20.28
N CYS A 1095 -18.84 13.20 -19.55
CA CYS A 1095 -19.76 14.21 -20.04
C CYS A 1095 -19.03 15.53 -20.29
N VAL A 1096 -19.33 16.18 -21.40
CA VAL A 1096 -19.00 17.60 -21.65
C VAL A 1096 -20.30 18.39 -21.60
N ASN A 1097 -20.41 19.30 -20.64
CA ASN A 1097 -21.56 20.16 -20.41
C ASN A 1097 -21.30 21.52 -21.06
N LEU A 1098 -22.16 21.91 -21.99
CA LEU A 1098 -22.03 23.15 -22.75
C LEU A 1098 -23.21 24.07 -22.46
N GLY A 1099 -22.92 25.30 -22.04
CA GLY A 1099 -23.89 26.38 -21.93
C GLY A 1099 -23.73 27.34 -23.09
N ILE A 1100 -24.74 27.46 -23.94
CA ILE A 1100 -24.70 28.28 -25.15
C ILE A 1100 -25.46 29.60 -24.90
N GLY A 1101 -24.91 30.71 -25.37
CA GLY A 1101 -25.45 32.07 -25.24
C GLY A 1101 -26.61 32.38 -26.20
N ARG A 1102 -27.46 31.39 -26.46
CA ARG A 1102 -28.69 31.56 -27.24
C ARG A 1102 -29.77 30.61 -26.72
N ALA A 1103 -30.94 31.14 -26.41
CA ALA A 1103 -32.10 30.33 -26.05
C ALA A 1103 -32.70 29.58 -27.25
N ASN A 1104 -33.47 28.53 -26.97
CA ASN A 1104 -34.30 27.79 -27.95
C ASN A 1104 -33.49 27.25 -29.15
N ILE A 1105 -32.33 26.65 -28.90
CA ILE A 1105 -31.46 26.10 -29.95
C ILE A 1105 -32.12 24.95 -30.71
N THR A 1106 -32.84 24.09 -30.00
CA THR A 1106 -33.61 22.98 -30.57
C THR A 1106 -34.81 22.68 -29.68
N ASP A 1107 -35.80 21.99 -30.25
CA ASP A 1107 -36.99 21.44 -29.57
C ASP A 1107 -36.82 20.01 -29.01
N LYS A 1108 -35.62 19.42 -29.16
CA LYS A 1108 -35.35 18.00 -28.87
C LYS A 1108 -34.96 17.81 -27.42
N HIS A 1109 -35.31 16.70 -26.82
CA HIS A 1109 -34.88 16.32 -25.47
C HIS A 1109 -33.55 15.56 -25.48
N TRP A 1110 -33.37 14.62 -26.42
CA TRP A 1110 -32.07 13.98 -26.64
C TRP A 1110 -31.93 13.43 -28.06
N VAL A 1111 -30.68 13.28 -28.48
CA VAL A 1111 -30.32 12.76 -29.80
C VAL A 1111 -29.26 11.66 -29.68
N TYR A 1112 -29.44 10.58 -30.44
CA TYR A 1112 -28.47 9.48 -30.59
C TYR A 1112 -27.62 9.65 -31.85
N TYR A 1113 -26.32 9.36 -31.73
CA TYR A 1113 -25.33 9.57 -32.78
C TYR A 1113 -24.51 8.30 -33.08
N PRO A 1114 -24.98 7.44 -34.03
CA PRO A 1114 -24.25 6.24 -34.47
C PRO A 1114 -22.96 6.55 -35.23
N GLY A 1115 -22.84 7.74 -35.86
CA GLY A 1115 -21.70 8.11 -36.70
C GLY A 1115 -20.40 8.44 -35.95
N ASP A 1116 -19.46 9.07 -36.66
CA ASP A 1116 -18.08 9.37 -36.21
C ASP A 1116 -17.95 10.65 -35.35
N THR A 1117 -18.97 10.96 -34.54
CA THR A 1117 -18.86 11.95 -33.46
C THR A 1117 -18.15 11.33 -32.26
N LEU A 1118 -17.57 12.13 -31.37
CA LEU A 1118 -17.08 11.62 -30.08
C LEU A 1118 -18.22 11.14 -29.18
N PHE A 1119 -19.29 11.92 -29.08
CA PHE A 1119 -20.46 11.59 -28.26
C PHE A 1119 -21.36 10.56 -28.94
N HIS A 1120 -21.88 9.63 -28.16
CA HIS A 1120 -22.91 8.69 -28.62
C HIS A 1120 -24.32 9.25 -28.38
N ARG A 1121 -24.46 10.16 -27.42
CA ARG A 1121 -25.72 10.82 -27.07
C ARG A 1121 -25.49 12.27 -26.65
N VAL A 1122 -26.44 13.14 -26.98
CA VAL A 1122 -26.53 14.50 -26.42
C VAL A 1122 -27.88 14.65 -25.76
N PHE A 1123 -27.90 15.15 -24.52
CA PHE A 1123 -29.09 15.44 -23.75
C PHE A 1123 -29.28 16.96 -23.63
N MET A 1124 -30.46 17.45 -24.02
CA MET A 1124 -30.79 18.88 -24.02
C MET A 1124 -31.45 19.23 -22.70
N GLN A 1125 -30.63 19.39 -21.67
CA GLN A 1125 -31.07 19.68 -20.31
C GLN A 1125 -32.00 20.90 -20.26
N GLY A 1126 -31.70 21.91 -21.09
CA GLY A 1126 -32.50 23.12 -21.19
C GLY A 1126 -33.95 22.92 -21.65
N ASN A 1127 -34.27 21.82 -22.33
CA ASN A 1127 -35.65 21.45 -22.69
C ASN A 1127 -36.31 20.55 -21.66
N ALA A 1128 -35.53 19.85 -20.83
CA ALA A 1128 -36.08 19.06 -19.74
C ALA A 1128 -36.76 19.97 -18.69
N SER A 1129 -36.21 21.17 -18.46
CA SER A 1129 -36.87 22.24 -17.73
C SER A 1129 -36.38 23.63 -18.16
N PRO A 1130 -37.28 24.63 -18.28
CA PRO A 1130 -36.88 26.01 -18.56
C PRO A 1130 -36.00 26.63 -17.46
N TYR A 1131 -36.10 26.17 -16.21
CA TYR A 1131 -35.31 26.72 -15.10
C TYR A 1131 -33.90 26.10 -14.99
N CYS A 1132 -33.51 25.20 -15.90
CA CYS A 1132 -32.14 24.72 -16.01
C CYS A 1132 -31.21 25.70 -16.75
N ASN A 1133 -31.74 26.77 -17.36
CA ASN A 1133 -30.97 27.74 -18.12
C ASN A 1133 -31.05 29.14 -17.47
N PRO A 1134 -29.98 29.96 -17.59
CA PRO A 1134 -30.06 31.39 -17.36
C PRO A 1134 -30.83 32.09 -18.48
N GLU A 1135 -31.18 33.36 -18.27
CA GLU A 1135 -31.86 34.19 -19.28
C GLU A 1135 -31.04 34.23 -20.58
N ASN A 1136 -31.68 33.94 -21.71
CA ASN A 1136 -31.07 33.82 -23.04
C ASN A 1136 -30.02 32.70 -23.22
N GLY A 1137 -29.88 31.76 -22.29
CA GLY A 1137 -28.98 30.61 -22.39
C GLY A 1137 -29.68 29.31 -22.82
N PHE A 1138 -28.91 28.33 -23.28
CA PHE A 1138 -29.35 26.95 -23.49
C PHE A 1138 -28.26 25.92 -23.14
N GLY A 1139 -28.55 25.05 -22.17
CA GLY A 1139 -27.64 24.00 -21.69
C GLY A 1139 -27.85 22.63 -22.36
N LEU A 1140 -26.76 21.98 -22.72
CA LEU A 1140 -26.72 20.60 -23.23
C LEU A 1140 -25.54 19.80 -22.66
N THR A 1141 -25.70 18.48 -22.59
CA THR A 1141 -24.68 17.54 -22.11
C THR A 1141 -24.36 16.51 -23.19
N CYS A 1142 -23.10 16.42 -23.59
CA CYS A 1142 -22.60 15.45 -24.55
C CYS A 1142 -21.97 14.26 -23.81
N GLU A 1143 -22.42 13.04 -24.11
CA GLU A 1143 -21.99 11.83 -23.41
C GLU A 1143 -21.06 10.97 -24.28
N MET A 1144 -19.88 10.64 -23.75
CA MET A 1144 -18.88 9.78 -24.39
C MET A 1144 -18.52 8.61 -23.49
N THR A 1145 -18.54 7.40 -24.03
CA THR A 1145 -18.12 6.19 -23.31
C THR A 1145 -16.64 5.89 -23.53
N TYR A 1146 -16.00 5.37 -22.49
CA TYR A 1146 -14.60 4.91 -22.54
C TYR A 1146 -14.39 3.69 -21.65
N THR A 1147 -13.31 2.97 -21.94
CA THR A 1147 -12.75 1.88 -21.12
C THR A 1147 -11.25 2.10 -20.98
N GLU A 1148 -10.58 1.33 -20.13
CA GLU A 1148 -9.10 1.35 -20.07
C GLU A 1148 -8.47 0.96 -21.42
N ASP A 1149 -9.05 -0.03 -22.11
CA ASP A 1149 -8.61 -0.49 -23.43
C ASP A 1149 -9.02 0.43 -24.59
N SER A 1150 -10.02 1.29 -24.38
CA SER A 1150 -10.52 2.25 -25.36
C SER A 1150 -10.70 3.63 -24.70
N PRO A 1151 -9.59 4.30 -24.34
CA PRO A 1151 -9.64 5.61 -23.72
C PRO A 1151 -10.14 6.67 -24.72
N LEU A 1152 -10.59 7.81 -24.19
CA LEU A 1152 -10.93 8.95 -25.04
C LEU A 1152 -9.66 9.48 -25.74
N PRO A 1153 -9.75 9.91 -27.00
CA PRO A 1153 -8.58 10.36 -27.75
C PRO A 1153 -8.02 11.70 -27.26
N LEU A 1154 -8.78 12.45 -26.46
CA LEU A 1154 -8.48 13.81 -25.99
C LEU A 1154 -8.92 13.97 -24.53
N THR A 1155 -8.30 14.90 -23.81
CA THR A 1155 -8.62 15.25 -22.42
C THR A 1155 -8.62 16.77 -22.22
N GLY A 1156 -9.22 17.23 -21.11
CA GLY A 1156 -9.24 18.64 -20.73
C GLY A 1156 -9.85 19.53 -21.82
N GLU A 1157 -9.22 20.68 -22.07
CA GLU A 1157 -9.76 21.68 -23.01
C GLU A 1157 -9.79 21.19 -24.47
N ALA A 1158 -8.86 20.32 -24.88
CA ALA A 1158 -8.89 19.74 -26.22
C ALA A 1158 -10.12 18.87 -26.46
N LEU A 1159 -10.62 18.18 -25.42
CA LEU A 1159 -11.86 17.42 -25.48
C LEU A 1159 -13.08 18.33 -25.59
N ASN A 1160 -13.10 19.44 -24.83
CA ASN A 1160 -14.16 20.46 -24.91
C ASN A 1160 -14.26 21.00 -26.34
N GLN A 1161 -13.12 21.44 -26.89
CA GLN A 1161 -13.05 22.03 -28.22
C GLN A 1161 -13.52 21.04 -29.31
N ARG A 1162 -13.04 19.80 -29.27
CA ARG A 1162 -13.50 18.79 -30.24
C ARG A 1162 -14.99 18.46 -30.09
N CYS A 1163 -15.52 18.49 -28.87
CA CYS A 1163 -16.94 18.28 -28.64
C CYS A 1163 -17.79 19.42 -29.24
N ILE A 1164 -17.35 20.68 -29.08
CA ILE A 1164 -17.97 21.86 -29.70
C ILE A 1164 -17.95 21.74 -31.23
N GLU A 1165 -16.81 21.37 -31.81
CA GLU A 1165 -16.67 21.15 -33.26
C GLU A 1165 -17.64 20.07 -33.77
N ASP A 1166 -17.75 18.96 -33.04
CA ASP A 1166 -18.68 17.89 -33.37
C ASP A 1166 -20.14 18.36 -33.27
N CYS A 1167 -20.49 19.17 -32.27
CA CYS A 1167 -21.83 19.76 -32.14
C CYS A 1167 -22.18 20.70 -33.29
N ILE A 1168 -21.24 21.55 -33.72
CA ILE A 1168 -21.41 22.43 -34.88
C ILE A 1168 -21.57 21.59 -36.16
N ARG A 1169 -20.73 20.57 -36.34
CA ARG A 1169 -20.73 19.69 -37.51
C ARG A 1169 -22.06 18.95 -37.69
N VAL A 1170 -22.69 18.52 -36.60
CA VAL A 1170 -24.01 17.85 -36.66
C VAL A 1170 -25.19 18.83 -36.68
N GLY A 1171 -24.92 20.14 -36.68
CA GLY A 1171 -25.96 21.17 -36.77
C GLY A 1171 -26.74 21.41 -35.49
N LEU A 1172 -26.19 21.11 -34.31
CA LEU A 1172 -26.83 21.45 -33.04
C LEU A 1172 -26.84 22.96 -32.80
N PHE A 1173 -25.72 23.64 -33.04
CA PHE A 1173 -25.59 25.09 -33.01
C PHE A 1173 -24.53 25.54 -34.02
N THR A 1174 -24.36 26.84 -34.21
CA THR A 1174 -23.48 27.42 -35.24
C THR A 1174 -22.19 27.96 -34.65
N ALA A 1175 -21.18 28.22 -35.48
CA ALA A 1175 -19.93 28.82 -35.02
C ALA A 1175 -20.09 30.28 -34.53
N ASP A 1176 -21.20 30.93 -34.87
CA ASP A 1176 -21.54 32.29 -34.39
C ASP A 1176 -22.17 32.27 -32.99
N ASP A 1177 -22.57 31.09 -32.49
CA ASP A 1177 -23.14 30.95 -31.15
C ASP A 1177 -22.04 30.97 -30.08
N GLU A 1178 -22.14 31.89 -29.13
CA GLU A 1178 -21.19 32.00 -28.03
C GLU A 1178 -21.32 30.81 -27.06
N VAL A 1179 -20.20 30.15 -26.75
CA VAL A 1179 -20.15 29.14 -25.68
C VAL A 1179 -19.81 29.85 -24.36
N LEU A 1180 -20.82 30.00 -23.50
CA LEU A 1180 -20.71 30.70 -22.22
C LEU A 1180 -20.01 29.86 -21.14
N THR A 1181 -20.15 28.55 -21.19
CA THR A 1181 -19.42 27.62 -20.31
C THR A 1181 -19.22 26.26 -20.97
N ALA A 1182 -18.10 25.61 -20.62
CA ALA A 1182 -17.76 24.24 -20.97
C ALA A 1182 -17.13 23.55 -19.75
N SER A 1183 -17.86 22.63 -19.12
CA SER A 1183 -17.39 21.88 -17.95
C SER A 1183 -17.48 20.38 -18.19
N GLN A 1184 -16.77 19.58 -17.40
CA GLN A 1184 -16.75 18.12 -17.53
C GLN A 1184 -17.21 17.44 -16.25
N THR A 1185 -17.99 16.37 -16.41
CA THR A 1185 -18.33 15.44 -15.32
C THR A 1185 -17.98 14.01 -15.72
N ASP A 1186 -17.52 13.22 -14.77
CA ASP A 1186 -17.04 11.85 -15.02
C ASP A 1186 -17.81 10.83 -14.18
N ILE A 1187 -18.15 9.71 -14.81
CA ILE A 1187 -18.94 8.61 -14.23
C ILE A 1187 -18.14 7.32 -14.44
N PRO A 1188 -17.19 7.02 -13.54
CA PRO A 1188 -16.52 5.73 -13.51
C PRO A 1188 -17.54 4.63 -13.19
N CYS A 1189 -17.49 3.51 -13.93
CA CYS A 1189 -18.47 2.43 -13.84
C CYS A 1189 -19.90 2.93 -14.10
N ALA A 1190 -20.17 3.35 -15.34
CA ALA A 1190 -21.47 3.84 -15.78
C ALA A 1190 -22.38 2.70 -16.25
N TYR A 1191 -21.92 1.84 -17.16
CA TYR A 1191 -22.70 0.74 -17.73
C TYR A 1191 -22.10 -0.62 -17.37
N VAL A 1192 -22.92 -1.50 -16.79
CA VAL A 1192 -22.55 -2.91 -16.57
C VAL A 1192 -22.66 -3.67 -17.89
N ILE A 1193 -21.67 -4.52 -18.19
CA ILE A 1193 -21.65 -5.32 -19.42
C ILE A 1193 -22.20 -6.73 -19.10
N TYR A 1194 -23.14 -7.18 -19.92
CA TYR A 1194 -23.72 -8.52 -19.85
C TYR A 1194 -22.93 -9.48 -20.74
N ASP A 1195 -21.76 -9.91 -20.27
CA ASP A 1195 -21.02 -10.99 -20.92
C ASP A 1195 -21.48 -12.38 -20.46
N HIS A 1196 -21.02 -13.42 -21.13
CA HIS A 1196 -21.41 -14.81 -20.85
C HIS A 1196 -20.96 -15.35 -19.48
N GLN A 1197 -19.98 -14.72 -18.82
CA GLN A 1197 -19.45 -15.16 -17.51
C GLN A 1197 -20.07 -14.41 -16.33
N ARG A 1198 -20.68 -13.25 -16.59
CA ARG A 1198 -21.30 -12.35 -15.60
C ARG A 1198 -22.14 -13.10 -14.58
N GLN A 1199 -23.11 -13.90 -15.03
CA GLN A 1199 -24.08 -14.55 -14.15
C GLN A 1199 -23.42 -15.51 -13.16
N ALA A 1200 -22.41 -16.27 -13.60
CA ALA A 1200 -21.66 -17.18 -12.75
C ALA A 1200 -20.82 -16.42 -11.72
N ASN A 1201 -20.13 -15.36 -12.14
CA ASN A 1201 -19.30 -14.53 -11.27
C ASN A 1201 -20.13 -13.83 -10.18
N VAL A 1202 -21.25 -13.19 -10.57
CA VAL A 1202 -22.15 -12.52 -9.63
C VAL A 1202 -22.76 -13.52 -8.64
N THR A 1203 -23.15 -14.71 -9.11
CA THR A 1203 -23.72 -15.74 -8.22
C THR A 1203 -22.70 -16.20 -7.19
N LYS A 1204 -21.45 -16.45 -7.60
CA LYS A 1204 -20.37 -16.88 -6.71
C LYS A 1204 -20.11 -15.83 -5.62
N ILE A 1205 -19.97 -14.56 -6.00
CA ILE A 1205 -19.71 -13.45 -5.07
C ILE A 1205 -20.88 -13.26 -4.10
N ARG A 1206 -22.12 -13.28 -4.62
CA ARG A 1206 -23.35 -13.10 -3.82
C ARG A 1206 -23.50 -14.18 -2.75
N GLN A 1207 -23.23 -15.44 -3.11
CA GLN A 1207 -23.30 -16.56 -2.16
C GLN A 1207 -22.30 -16.38 -1.02
N TRP A 1208 -21.06 -16.00 -1.32
CA TRP A 1208 -20.04 -15.75 -0.31
C TRP A 1208 -20.41 -14.58 0.63
N LEU A 1209 -20.80 -13.43 0.07
CA LEU A 1209 -21.16 -12.25 0.86
C LEU A 1209 -22.37 -12.46 1.78
N SER A 1210 -23.34 -13.26 1.34
CA SER A 1210 -24.54 -13.55 2.13
C SER A 1210 -24.24 -14.22 3.48
N GLN A 1211 -23.13 -14.97 3.57
CA GLN A 1211 -22.68 -15.62 4.80
C GLN A 1211 -22.31 -14.62 5.92
N TYR A 1212 -21.98 -13.38 5.53
CA TYR A 1212 -21.55 -12.32 6.43
C TYR A 1212 -22.64 -11.25 6.68
N GLY A 1213 -23.89 -11.51 6.30
CA GLY A 1213 -24.99 -10.56 6.47
C GLY A 1213 -24.93 -9.36 5.53
N ILE A 1214 -24.26 -9.50 4.37
CA ILE A 1214 -24.14 -8.45 3.34
C ILE A 1214 -25.14 -8.74 2.21
N THR A 1215 -26.07 -7.81 2.00
CA THR A 1215 -27.06 -7.83 0.92
C THR A 1215 -26.65 -6.88 -0.19
N LEU A 1216 -26.54 -7.41 -1.42
CA LEU A 1216 -26.29 -6.61 -2.63
C LEU A 1216 -27.62 -6.01 -3.11
N SER A 1217 -27.64 -4.70 -3.41
CA SER A 1217 -28.84 -4.03 -3.93
C SER A 1217 -28.50 -2.88 -4.87
N GLY A 1218 -29.21 -2.78 -5.99
CA GLY A 1218 -29.07 -1.67 -6.92
C GLY A 1218 -28.11 -1.94 -8.08
N ARG A 1219 -28.06 -1.00 -9.04
CA ARG A 1219 -27.41 -1.14 -10.36
C ARG A 1219 -26.02 -1.77 -10.28
N TYR A 1220 -25.13 -1.17 -9.49
CA TYR A 1220 -23.73 -1.56 -9.47
C TYR A 1220 -23.40 -2.64 -8.44
N SER A 1221 -24.28 -2.90 -7.48
CA SER A 1221 -24.03 -3.93 -6.46
C SER A 1221 -24.61 -5.28 -6.87
N GLU A 1222 -25.81 -5.30 -7.48
CA GLU A 1222 -26.37 -6.51 -8.10
C GLU A 1222 -25.76 -6.78 -9.48
N TRP A 1223 -24.97 -5.83 -9.99
CA TRP A 1223 -24.36 -5.82 -11.31
C TRP A 1223 -25.39 -5.91 -12.45
N GLU A 1224 -26.54 -5.28 -12.26
CA GLU A 1224 -27.68 -5.28 -13.19
C GLU A 1224 -27.86 -3.90 -13.83
N TYR A 1225 -28.27 -3.85 -15.09
CA TYR A 1225 -28.56 -2.57 -15.74
C TYR A 1225 -29.91 -2.05 -15.25
N TYR A 1226 -29.92 -1.00 -14.41
CA TYR A 1226 -31.14 -0.40 -13.83
C TYR A 1226 -31.37 1.04 -14.26
N ASN A 1227 -32.65 1.42 -14.33
CA ASN A 1227 -33.10 2.82 -14.33
C ASN A 1227 -33.42 3.27 -12.88
N SER A 1228 -33.73 4.55 -12.67
CA SER A 1228 -33.97 5.11 -11.33
C SER A 1228 -35.18 4.50 -10.60
N ASP A 1229 -36.24 4.13 -11.33
CA ASP A 1229 -37.43 3.44 -10.82
C ASP A 1229 -37.08 2.06 -10.24
N HIS A 1230 -36.30 1.26 -10.99
CA HIS A 1230 -35.80 -0.03 -10.54
C HIS A 1230 -34.87 0.12 -9.33
N ALA A 1231 -34.06 1.17 -9.31
CA ALA A 1231 -33.20 1.49 -8.18
C ALA A 1231 -34.01 1.78 -6.91
N PHE A 1232 -35.14 2.48 -7.00
CA PHE A 1232 -36.06 2.72 -5.87
C PHE A 1232 -36.66 1.40 -5.37
N LEU A 1233 -37.14 0.56 -6.28
CA LEU A 1233 -37.74 -0.73 -5.95
C LEU A 1233 -36.72 -1.69 -5.33
N ALA A 1234 -35.48 -1.70 -5.81
CA ALA A 1234 -34.41 -2.52 -5.24
C ALA A 1234 -34.13 -2.16 -3.77
N GLY A 1235 -34.08 -0.86 -3.45
CA GLY A 1235 -33.90 -0.38 -2.08
C GLY A 1235 -35.06 -0.78 -1.15
N LYS A 1236 -36.29 -0.63 -1.63
CA LYS A 1236 -37.51 -1.08 -0.92
C LYS A 1236 -37.48 -2.57 -0.63
N LYS A 1237 -37.20 -3.39 -1.65
CA LYS A 1237 -37.16 -4.85 -1.54
C LYS A 1237 -36.08 -5.33 -0.57
N ALA A 1238 -34.90 -4.71 -0.59
CA ALA A 1238 -33.82 -5.04 0.34
C ALA A 1238 -34.23 -4.73 1.80
N ALA A 1239 -34.87 -3.59 2.03
CA ALA A 1239 -35.39 -3.22 3.35
C ALA A 1239 -36.47 -4.21 3.85
N GLU A 1240 -37.45 -4.54 3.02
CA GLU A 1240 -38.53 -5.49 3.35
C GLU A 1240 -38.00 -6.90 3.65
N ALA A 1241 -36.98 -7.35 2.91
CA ALA A 1241 -36.33 -8.63 3.16
C ALA A 1241 -35.68 -8.71 4.55
N LEU A 1242 -35.01 -7.63 5.00
CA LEU A 1242 -34.39 -7.58 6.33
C LEU A 1242 -35.43 -7.48 7.46
N LEU A 1243 -36.50 -6.70 7.28
CA LEU A 1243 -37.58 -6.56 8.26
C LEU A 1243 -38.36 -7.87 8.45
N SER A 1244 -38.58 -8.63 7.37
CA SER A 1244 -39.24 -9.94 7.42
C SER A 1244 -38.36 -11.06 8.00
N ALA A 1245 -37.03 -10.97 7.85
CA ALA A 1245 -36.10 -11.88 8.51
C ALA A 1245 -36.05 -11.66 10.04
N SER A 1246 -36.08 -10.40 10.49
CA SER A 1246 -36.04 -10.03 11.91
C SER A 1246 -37.29 -10.44 12.70
N THR A 1247 -38.43 -10.67 12.05
CA THR A 1247 -39.69 -11.09 12.70
C THR A 1247 -39.77 -12.60 12.95
N LYS A 1248 -38.91 -13.41 12.31
CA LYS A 1248 -38.89 -14.88 12.47
C LYS A 1248 -37.99 -15.39 13.60
N THR A 1249 -37.08 -14.57 14.15
CA THR A 1249 -36.09 -14.97 15.17
C THR A 1249 -36.51 -14.63 16.61
N GLY A 1250 -37.69 -14.04 16.83
CA GLY A 1250 -38.23 -13.74 18.15
C GLY A 1250 -38.81 -14.97 18.85
N THR A 1251 -37.97 -15.72 19.57
CA THR A 1251 -38.42 -16.61 20.66
C THR A 1251 -38.49 -15.76 21.93
N PRO A 1252 -39.58 -15.80 22.72
CA PRO A 1252 -39.74 -14.90 23.85
C PRO A 1252 -38.90 -15.38 25.05
N TYR A 1253 -37.85 -14.65 25.41
CA TYR A 1253 -37.31 -14.56 26.78
C TYR A 1253 -36.65 -13.21 27.01
#